data_AF-A0A956FKM6-F1
#
_entry.id   AF-A0A956FKM6-F1
#
_cell.length_a   1.000
_cell.length_b   1.000
_cell.length_c   1.000
_cell.angle_alpha   90.00
_cell.angle_beta   90.00
_cell.angle_gamma   90.00
#
_symmetry.space_group_name_H-M   'P 1'
#
loop_
_entity.id
_entity.type
_entity.pdbx_description
1 polymer ?
#
loop_
_entity_poly.entity_id
_entity_poly.type
_entity_poly.pdbx_seq_one_letter_code
_entity_poly.pdbx_strand_id
1 'polypeptide(L)'
;MASSRVLLVTDLDGRSHPGTGRAWSQLWALLGLLLLVDLMVGLARPEPGEPLLADDLDRARGVLQRARHDEHAWLLLGDSVLAGDVMRGRVPDWSEHRVIDYLRREQTPGQGVAFHQIALDGMLPVDMLHVVEQLDALDPGGTVGVVLEINPRYFSPHYAEQRACTREFLCQLGPPPGPARSAWVGPAADEAWRWLLDHLPVVRHRDVLPRWNPQWIDQLVPATDDAEPDSIDEASAEPGLPEALLGQARILEHYRDPMVGPQSIQYRALYYLLKRLRDHGRPALLFATPLHDAVMAGTLDGDAYGELIGALDRLVNRADRSSVRFLSLDHPVLRDELFLDHAHLGPEGNRWLALNLLHQLGVGMAAPPPRGTLAYEEGPDRSLVHRIDPGAREGAPWQAMLSRPRGIEVAPGGGRVVVADTGNHCVRELVGPLTTMRTLAGQPGTPGRADGPIADALLSWPRFPVLLGERVYVVDGKRHAGLREIAEGQVRTRVPREGPRWTRIDRLRGDGRVLWILDEASRVIRFDPRTGVSRLRYQAHARDLVALDAGPDGRLYLGDRHGRVWQLSPGDDEPVLLFANTAPQLLPQRKGDFFPFRFERMAIETIGDLRYVPRYDGVLVQDMHSVARGSPEGVTERIHLRFLSLADRKIYPWVHPLVHGGGHMFHNRHTKALSSYLHLGTMALDPQTNTLFYLELERSRLLQLSDGLLGTAKLGHHVTRATHGGLKDVFGIRAGTSAMLTHHPERWAHRRLEPLPRRGPYLGLMLGSSLTSVTEVVGQYSMGRQMERTLMRELGLRDGIRFDLVQRAYRGPRLEHLVAAFEAFVEHESPVDVMLLEVHSGRMYWDYPTQGDMVEAVDRLRAAAERYSTLVLVLDDDAMPAIERDGLRGSTPEHQWFLELCERAGFVVLRPSDLLLREAIDHAPWGNAPFTGTHASTWAMDLTADAFARLALPALREHLRGRRPALTRPWAQVSERAEPLRSVFDEAGDEWARAVIDVPAESLRVQLDGSRVEVLVDLGQAGVAEVGENEALDGVVLGAMVQALLRDPTGALGSELTITLARFDNYDEYGLGVLEAARVVDERSYDRDELAAFLEEMAGGE
;
A
#
# COMPACT_ATOMS: atom_id res chain seq x y z
N MET A 1 54.47 23.99 -46.97
CA MET A 1 55.38 24.23 -45.82
C MET A 1 54.70 23.64 -44.60
N ALA A 2 55.26 22.75 -43.79
CA ALA A 2 56.46 21.89 -43.78
C ALA A 2 56.34 21.05 -42.48
N SER A 3 56.81 19.81 -42.27
CA SER A 3 57.43 18.73 -43.03
C SER A 3 57.80 17.63 -42.00
N SER A 4 57.70 16.34 -42.35
CA SER A 4 58.32 15.14 -41.68
C SER A 4 57.70 14.69 -40.33
N ARG A 5 57.56 13.41 -39.90
CA ARG A 5 58.13 12.05 -40.16
C ARG A 5 57.03 11.00 -39.85
N VAL A 6 56.79 9.90 -40.58
CA VAL A 6 57.51 8.60 -40.77
C VAL A 6 57.75 7.74 -39.51
N LEU A 7 57.09 6.57 -39.46
CA LEU A 7 57.64 5.19 -39.26
C LEU A 7 56.44 4.20 -39.33
N LEU A 8 56.25 3.45 -40.43
CA LEU A 8 56.79 2.11 -40.75
C LEU A 8 56.17 0.95 -39.95
N VAL A 9 55.40 0.10 -40.65
CA VAL A 9 55.57 -1.36 -40.60
C VAL A 9 55.37 -1.90 -42.02
N THR A 10 56.47 -2.36 -42.59
CA THR A 10 56.54 -3.26 -43.75
C THR A 10 56.00 -4.63 -43.38
N ASP A 11 55.34 -5.31 -44.31
CA ASP A 11 55.77 -6.68 -44.60
C ASP A 11 55.87 -6.91 -46.11
N LEU A 12 56.96 -7.59 -46.46
CA LEU A 12 57.43 -7.95 -47.77
C LEU A 12 57.00 -9.39 -48.01
N ASP A 13 56.33 -9.68 -49.12
CA ASP A 13 56.81 -10.79 -49.95
C ASP A 13 56.17 -10.76 -51.34
N GLY A 14 57.05 -10.61 -52.31
CA GLY A 14 56.71 -10.39 -53.71
C GLY A 14 56.14 -11.64 -54.37
N ARG A 15 55.22 -11.40 -55.32
CA ARG A 15 55.13 -12.10 -56.61
C ARG A 15 54.31 -11.26 -57.59
N SER A 16 54.89 -11.08 -58.76
CA SER A 16 54.37 -10.36 -59.91
C SER A 16 53.41 -11.23 -60.75
N HIS A 17 52.75 -10.56 -61.69
CA HIS A 17 52.23 -11.03 -62.99
C HIS A 17 50.71 -11.29 -63.12
N PRO A 18 50.16 -11.24 -64.36
CA PRO A 18 49.70 -10.00 -65.01
C PRO A 18 48.33 -10.24 -65.69
N GLY A 19 47.81 -9.29 -66.48
CA GLY A 19 46.77 -9.61 -67.46
C GLY A 19 45.69 -8.56 -67.61
N THR A 20 46.00 -7.54 -68.41
CA THR A 20 45.11 -6.49 -68.92
C THR A 20 44.06 -7.04 -69.90
N GLY A 21 43.15 -7.88 -69.38
CA GLY A 21 41.95 -8.36 -70.09
C GLY A 21 40.64 -8.10 -69.33
N ARG A 22 40.71 -7.73 -68.04
CA ARG A 22 39.52 -7.51 -67.19
C ARG A 22 38.93 -6.10 -67.26
N ALA A 23 39.70 -5.11 -67.69
CA ALA A 23 39.26 -3.70 -67.62
C ALA A 23 38.05 -3.42 -68.53
N TRP A 24 38.03 -3.98 -69.75
CA TRP A 24 36.91 -3.77 -70.68
C TRP A 24 35.67 -4.61 -70.33
N SER A 25 35.84 -5.84 -69.83
CA SER A 25 34.70 -6.65 -69.36
C SER A 25 34.07 -6.08 -68.07
N GLN A 26 34.88 -5.47 -67.19
CA GLN A 26 34.39 -4.80 -66.00
C GLN A 26 33.69 -3.48 -66.34
N LEU A 27 34.17 -2.73 -67.34
CA LEU A 27 33.50 -1.52 -67.80
C LEU A 27 32.13 -1.82 -68.40
N TRP A 28 32.02 -2.85 -69.26
CA TRP A 28 30.73 -3.27 -69.83
C TRP A 28 29.79 -3.91 -68.80
N ALA A 29 30.32 -4.65 -67.81
CA ALA A 29 29.53 -5.15 -66.69
C ALA A 29 29.02 -4.01 -65.78
N LEU A 30 29.83 -2.97 -65.57
CA LEU A 30 29.45 -1.79 -64.79
C LEU A 30 28.39 -0.96 -65.52
N LEU A 31 28.54 -0.77 -66.85
CA LEU A 31 27.55 -0.10 -67.68
C LEU A 31 26.23 -0.88 -67.76
N GLY A 32 26.28 -2.21 -67.86
CA GLY A 32 25.10 -3.07 -67.80
C GLY A 32 24.43 -3.04 -66.43
N LEU A 33 25.20 -3.01 -65.34
CA LEU A 33 24.69 -2.89 -63.97
C LEU A 33 24.04 -1.51 -63.75
N LEU A 34 24.65 -0.44 -64.25
CA LEU A 34 24.12 0.91 -64.15
C LEU A 34 22.82 1.07 -64.96
N LEU A 35 22.73 0.50 -66.16
CA LEU A 35 21.50 0.46 -66.96
C LEU A 35 20.40 -0.37 -66.29
N LEU A 36 20.75 -1.48 -65.63
CA LEU A 36 19.79 -2.31 -64.88
C LEU A 36 19.29 -1.59 -63.62
N VAL A 37 20.17 -0.87 -62.92
CA VAL A 37 19.82 -0.03 -61.77
C VAL A 37 18.95 1.14 -62.22
N ASP A 38 19.23 1.79 -63.35
CA ASP A 38 18.42 2.90 -63.85
C ASP A 38 17.04 2.42 -64.37
N LEU A 39 16.95 1.21 -64.94
CA LEU A 39 15.68 0.58 -65.31
C LEU A 39 14.85 0.17 -64.07
N MET A 40 15.50 -0.33 -63.02
CA MET A 40 14.87 -0.67 -61.74
C MET A 40 14.42 0.58 -60.97
N VAL A 41 15.20 1.66 -61.02
CA VAL A 41 14.86 2.96 -60.42
C VAL A 41 13.77 3.66 -61.25
N GLY A 42 13.74 3.47 -62.57
CA GLY A 42 12.69 3.97 -63.46
C GLY A 42 11.34 3.26 -63.27
N LEU A 43 11.34 1.97 -62.93
CA LEU A 43 10.15 1.21 -62.52
C LEU A 43 9.72 1.49 -61.06
N ALA A 44 10.52 2.24 -60.30
CA ALA A 44 10.28 2.63 -58.91
C ALA A 44 10.05 4.13 -58.72
N ARG A 45 9.80 4.89 -59.80
CA ARG A 45 9.26 6.25 -59.69
C ARG A 45 7.73 6.18 -59.73
N PRO A 46 7.02 6.47 -58.62
CA PRO A 46 5.59 6.69 -58.72
C PRO A 46 5.37 7.98 -59.51
N GLU A 47 4.48 7.93 -60.50
CA GLU A 47 3.93 9.16 -61.07
C GLU A 47 3.24 9.97 -59.96
N PRO A 48 3.33 11.32 -59.98
CA PRO A 48 2.64 12.14 -59.00
C PRO A 48 1.14 12.13 -59.31
N GLY A 49 0.41 11.29 -58.57
CA GLY A 49 -1.05 11.32 -58.53
C GLY A 49 -1.74 9.98 -58.73
N GLU A 50 -1.64 9.07 -57.76
CA GLU A 50 -2.66 8.05 -57.41
C GLU A 50 -2.38 7.54 -55.97
N PRO A 51 -3.39 7.12 -55.18
CA PRO A 51 -3.31 7.10 -53.72
C PRO A 51 -2.60 5.87 -53.13
N LEU A 52 -1.68 6.12 -52.19
CA LEU A 52 -0.91 5.16 -51.37
C LEU A 52 -1.76 4.37 -50.32
N LEU A 53 -3.06 4.20 -50.56
CA LEU A 53 -4.00 3.68 -49.54
C LEU A 53 -3.82 2.18 -49.21
N ALA A 54 -3.29 1.38 -50.14
CA ALA A 54 -3.18 -0.08 -49.98
C ALA A 54 -2.10 -0.49 -48.97
N ASP A 55 -0.95 0.18 -48.97
CA ASP A 55 0.20 -0.18 -48.12
C ASP A 55 -0.09 0.03 -46.63
N ASP A 56 -0.77 1.13 -46.26
CA ASP A 56 -1.07 1.43 -44.85
C ASP A 56 -2.23 0.60 -44.29
N LEU A 57 -3.22 0.27 -45.13
CA LEU A 57 -4.28 -0.67 -44.77
C LEU A 57 -3.71 -2.07 -44.49
N ASP A 58 -2.84 -2.57 -45.37
CA ASP A 58 -2.22 -3.88 -45.22
C ASP A 58 -1.23 -3.90 -44.05
N ARG A 59 -0.52 -2.80 -43.77
CA ARG A 59 0.29 -2.65 -42.55
C ARG A 59 -0.56 -2.73 -41.29
N ALA A 60 -1.67 -1.99 -41.22
CA ALA A 60 -2.56 -2.01 -40.06
C ALA A 60 -3.14 -3.40 -39.83
N ARG A 61 -3.62 -4.07 -40.89
CA ARG A 61 -4.08 -5.48 -40.82
C ARG A 61 -2.97 -6.43 -40.37
N GLY A 62 -1.76 -6.26 -40.88
CA GLY A 62 -0.60 -7.05 -40.47
C GLY A 62 -0.24 -6.88 -39.00
N VAL A 63 -0.34 -5.67 -38.44
CA VAL A 63 -0.16 -5.43 -36.99
C VAL A 63 -1.21 -6.18 -36.19
N LEU A 64 -2.49 -6.09 -36.56
CA LEU A 64 -3.58 -6.79 -35.87
C LEU A 64 -3.42 -8.32 -35.92
N GLN A 65 -3.01 -8.87 -37.07
CA GLN A 65 -2.75 -10.29 -37.22
C GLN A 65 -1.58 -10.76 -36.34
N ARG A 66 -0.48 -9.99 -36.27
CA ARG A 66 0.64 -10.30 -35.38
C ARG A 66 0.22 -10.26 -33.91
N ALA A 67 -0.50 -9.22 -33.50
CA ALA A 67 -1.00 -9.12 -32.13
C ALA A 67 -1.88 -10.31 -31.75
N ARG A 68 -2.70 -10.83 -32.67
CA ARG A 68 -3.50 -12.04 -32.45
C ARG A 68 -2.65 -13.31 -32.35
N HIS A 69 -1.52 -13.39 -33.05
CA HIS A 69 -0.70 -14.60 -33.09
C HIS A 69 0.11 -14.81 -31.80
N ASP A 70 0.51 -13.72 -31.14
CA ASP A 70 1.24 -13.77 -29.88
C ASP A 70 0.34 -14.27 -28.74
N GLU A 71 0.92 -15.03 -27.80
CA GLU A 71 0.19 -15.65 -26.69
C GLU A 71 -0.39 -14.61 -25.72
N HIS A 72 0.39 -13.56 -25.43
CA HIS A 72 -0.01 -12.43 -24.59
C HIS A 72 0.39 -11.13 -25.29
N ALA A 73 -0.59 -10.38 -25.80
CA ALA A 73 -0.33 -9.17 -26.58
C ALA A 73 -1.13 -7.96 -26.11
N TRP A 74 -0.51 -6.78 -26.19
CA TRP A 74 -1.15 -5.48 -26.00
C TRP A 74 -1.06 -4.65 -27.29
N LEU A 75 -2.20 -4.13 -27.74
CA LEU A 75 -2.30 -3.20 -28.86
C LEU A 75 -2.46 -1.76 -28.34
N LEU A 76 -1.46 -0.92 -28.62
CA LEU A 76 -1.46 0.50 -28.31
C LEU A 76 -2.14 1.28 -29.44
N LEU A 77 -3.19 2.03 -29.12
CA LEU A 77 -3.88 2.95 -30.01
C LEU A 77 -3.80 4.36 -29.44
N GLY A 78 -3.36 5.32 -30.25
CA GLY A 78 -3.18 6.67 -29.76
C GLY A 78 -2.63 7.63 -30.78
N ASP A 79 -2.28 8.78 -30.27
CA ASP A 79 -2.01 9.98 -31.01
C ASP A 79 -0.57 10.45 -30.71
N SER A 80 -0.39 11.75 -30.49
CA SER A 80 0.84 12.49 -30.34
C SER A 80 1.86 11.83 -29.41
N VAL A 81 1.43 11.28 -28.27
CA VAL A 81 2.36 10.67 -27.31
C VAL A 81 2.78 9.27 -27.73
N LEU A 82 1.84 8.45 -28.23
CA LEU A 82 2.16 7.08 -28.65
C LEU A 82 2.78 7.00 -30.06
N ALA A 83 2.50 7.94 -30.96
CA ALA A 83 3.05 7.98 -32.31
C ALA A 83 4.57 8.21 -32.29
N GLY A 84 5.03 9.11 -31.42
CA GLY A 84 6.46 9.38 -31.17
C GLY A 84 7.23 10.02 -32.33
N ASP A 85 6.60 10.28 -33.47
CA ASP A 85 7.21 10.87 -34.67
C ASP A 85 7.45 12.39 -34.56
N VAL A 86 6.85 13.03 -33.56
CA VAL A 86 7.03 14.47 -33.29
C VAL A 86 8.45 14.80 -32.80
N MET A 87 9.20 13.82 -32.30
CA MET A 87 10.63 13.95 -32.01
C MET A 87 11.51 14.02 -33.27
N ARG A 88 10.98 13.63 -34.43
CA ARG A 88 11.76 13.55 -35.67
C ARG A 88 12.33 14.92 -36.06
N GLY A 89 13.64 14.97 -36.24
CA GLY A 89 14.37 16.18 -36.56
C GLY A 89 14.66 17.09 -35.35
N ARG A 90 14.16 16.75 -34.15
CA ARG A 90 14.49 17.42 -32.88
C ARG A 90 15.42 16.56 -32.01
N VAL A 91 15.25 15.24 -32.04
CA VAL A 91 16.04 14.27 -31.28
C VAL A 91 16.78 13.35 -32.25
N PRO A 92 18.11 13.16 -32.11
CA PRO A 92 18.84 12.11 -32.83
C PRO A 92 18.26 10.73 -32.51
N ASP A 93 18.23 9.82 -33.48
CA ASP A 93 17.77 8.43 -33.29
C ASP A 93 16.35 8.32 -32.68
N TRP A 94 15.49 9.32 -32.91
CA TRP A 94 14.13 9.40 -32.35
C TRP A 94 13.29 8.12 -32.48
N SER A 95 13.54 7.32 -33.53
CA SER A 95 12.88 6.04 -33.79
C SER A 95 13.14 4.97 -32.74
N GLU A 96 14.18 5.14 -31.91
CA GLU A 96 14.50 4.27 -30.77
C GLU A 96 13.94 4.80 -29.44
N HIS A 97 13.31 5.98 -29.47
CA HIS A 97 12.84 6.71 -28.29
C HIS A 97 11.30 6.78 -28.21
N ARG A 98 10.56 5.97 -28.96
CA ARG A 98 9.10 5.93 -28.86
C ARG A 98 8.69 5.13 -27.63
N VAL A 99 7.49 5.40 -27.11
CA VAL A 99 6.96 4.72 -25.91
C VAL A 99 6.99 3.19 -26.06
N ILE A 100 6.62 2.66 -27.23
CA ILE A 100 6.66 1.20 -27.49
C ILE A 100 8.07 0.60 -27.39
N ASP A 101 9.10 1.36 -27.80
CA ASP A 101 10.49 0.89 -27.75
C ASP A 101 10.94 0.80 -26.29
N TYR A 102 10.56 1.79 -25.47
CA TYR A 102 10.75 1.74 -24.02
C TYR A 102 9.95 0.59 -23.37
N LEU A 103 8.69 0.35 -23.74
CA LEU A 103 7.91 -0.79 -23.22
C LEU A 103 8.62 -2.12 -23.48
N ARG A 104 9.14 -2.32 -24.69
CA ARG A 104 9.87 -3.54 -25.09
C ARG A 104 11.22 -3.68 -24.40
N ARG A 105 11.93 -2.57 -24.17
CA ARG A 105 13.27 -2.59 -23.56
C ARG A 105 13.22 -2.70 -22.03
N GLU A 106 12.24 -2.05 -21.40
CA GLU A 106 12.15 -1.98 -19.94
C GLU A 106 11.34 -3.15 -19.34
N GLN A 107 10.61 -3.94 -20.15
CA GLN A 107 9.94 -5.17 -19.67
C GLN A 107 10.95 -6.29 -19.32
N THR A 108 10.56 -7.20 -18.42
CA THR A 108 11.37 -8.35 -18.06
C THR A 108 11.59 -9.27 -19.27
N PRO A 109 12.85 -9.61 -19.62
CA PRO A 109 13.12 -10.50 -20.74
C PRO A 109 12.46 -11.87 -20.59
N GLY A 110 11.89 -12.39 -21.68
CA GLY A 110 11.33 -13.75 -21.71
C GLY A 110 9.95 -13.93 -21.04
N GLN A 111 9.26 -12.85 -20.65
CA GLN A 111 7.89 -12.93 -20.11
C GLN A 111 6.81 -13.30 -21.13
N GLY A 112 7.12 -13.30 -22.43
CA GLY A 112 6.16 -13.67 -23.49
C GLY A 112 5.08 -12.61 -23.75
N VAL A 113 5.23 -11.38 -23.23
CA VAL A 113 4.34 -10.25 -23.51
C VAL A 113 4.84 -9.48 -24.73
N ALA A 114 3.98 -9.30 -25.72
CA ALA A 114 4.24 -8.56 -26.94
C ALA A 114 3.47 -7.23 -26.97
N PHE A 115 4.14 -6.18 -27.43
CA PHE A 115 3.53 -4.86 -27.64
C PHE A 115 3.49 -4.54 -29.13
N HIS A 116 2.31 -4.14 -29.59
CA HIS A 116 2.01 -3.71 -30.96
C HIS A 116 1.39 -2.32 -30.93
N GLN A 117 1.53 -1.52 -31.99
CA GLN A 117 0.91 -0.20 -32.04
C GLN A 117 0.28 0.12 -33.39
N ILE A 118 -0.82 0.87 -33.34
CA ILE A 118 -1.35 1.66 -34.44
C ILE A 118 -1.59 3.05 -33.84
N ALA A 119 -0.61 3.94 -34.01
CA ALA A 119 -0.65 5.30 -33.46
C ALA A 119 -0.29 6.33 -34.54
N LEU A 120 -1.06 7.41 -34.61
CA LEU A 120 -0.99 8.42 -35.68
C LEU A 120 -1.28 9.82 -35.10
N ASP A 121 -0.55 10.84 -35.53
CA ASP A 121 -0.82 12.23 -35.12
C ASP A 121 -2.25 12.66 -35.53
N GLY A 122 -3.07 13.13 -34.60
CA GLY A 122 -4.50 13.37 -34.74
C GLY A 122 -5.39 12.13 -34.78
N MET A 123 -4.99 10.96 -34.25
CA MET A 123 -5.88 9.79 -34.16
C MET A 123 -7.02 10.04 -33.16
N LEU A 124 -8.27 9.96 -33.61
CA LEU A 124 -9.46 10.26 -32.80
C LEU A 124 -10.20 8.98 -32.32
N PRO A 125 -11.08 9.06 -31.32
CA PRO A 125 -11.89 7.92 -30.88
C PRO A 125 -12.70 7.22 -32.00
N VAL A 126 -13.17 7.97 -33.01
CA VAL A 126 -13.82 7.39 -34.19
C VAL A 126 -12.89 6.48 -35.00
N ASP A 127 -11.60 6.79 -35.06
CA ASP A 127 -10.60 5.97 -35.74
C ASP A 127 -10.32 4.68 -34.95
N MET A 128 -10.12 4.83 -33.63
CA MET A 128 -9.86 3.73 -32.71
C MET A 128 -11.00 2.70 -32.73
N LEU A 129 -12.25 3.16 -32.87
CA LEU A 129 -13.42 2.28 -33.01
C LEU A 129 -13.28 1.33 -34.20
N HIS A 130 -12.91 1.82 -35.38
CA HIS A 130 -12.77 0.97 -36.57
C HIS A 130 -11.62 -0.04 -36.43
N VAL A 131 -10.52 0.35 -35.77
CA VAL A 131 -9.41 -0.57 -35.48
C VAL A 131 -9.88 -1.70 -34.55
N VAL A 132 -10.61 -1.38 -33.48
CA VAL A 132 -11.14 -2.39 -32.55
C VAL A 132 -12.22 -3.25 -33.19
N GLU A 133 -13.06 -2.71 -34.07
CA GLU A 133 -14.02 -3.51 -34.84
C GLU A 133 -13.34 -4.59 -35.69
N GLN A 134 -12.23 -4.24 -36.33
CA GLN A 134 -11.44 -5.21 -37.08
C GLN A 134 -10.72 -6.20 -36.15
N LEU A 135 -10.24 -5.75 -34.99
CA LEU A 135 -9.65 -6.64 -33.99
C LEU A 135 -10.68 -7.63 -33.46
N ASP A 136 -11.92 -7.24 -33.23
CA ASP A 136 -12.99 -8.14 -32.78
C ASP A 136 -13.29 -9.25 -33.80
N ALA A 137 -13.15 -8.95 -35.09
CA ALA A 137 -13.29 -9.95 -36.15
C ALA A 137 -12.14 -10.98 -36.15
N LEU A 138 -10.92 -10.55 -35.82
CA LEU A 138 -9.72 -11.41 -35.79
C LEU A 138 -9.55 -12.14 -34.44
N ASP A 139 -9.99 -11.52 -33.36
CA ASP A 139 -9.86 -11.97 -31.99
C ASP A 139 -11.21 -11.89 -31.24
N PRO A 140 -12.19 -12.71 -31.63
CA PRO A 140 -13.51 -12.68 -31.00
C PRO A 140 -13.48 -13.07 -29.51
N GLY A 141 -12.43 -13.79 -29.08
CA GLY A 141 -12.23 -14.22 -27.69
C GLY A 141 -11.65 -13.15 -26.77
N GLY A 142 -11.27 -11.97 -27.29
CA GLY A 142 -10.82 -10.86 -26.46
C GLY A 142 -9.45 -11.07 -25.79
N THR A 143 -8.58 -11.92 -26.35
CA THR A 143 -7.28 -12.26 -25.73
C THR A 143 -6.24 -11.15 -25.87
N VAL A 144 -6.29 -10.36 -26.95
CA VAL A 144 -5.40 -9.21 -27.16
C VAL A 144 -5.88 -8.03 -26.33
N GLY A 145 -5.07 -7.57 -25.38
CA GLY A 145 -5.36 -6.38 -24.58
C GLY A 145 -5.20 -5.09 -25.39
N VAL A 146 -5.85 -4.00 -24.97
CA VAL A 146 -5.81 -2.70 -25.67
C VAL A 146 -5.39 -1.57 -24.73
N VAL A 147 -4.45 -0.74 -25.15
CA VAL A 147 -4.09 0.51 -24.45
C VAL A 147 -4.52 1.69 -25.30
N LEU A 148 -5.32 2.60 -24.74
CA LEU A 148 -5.83 3.78 -25.44
C LEU A 148 -5.28 5.07 -24.83
N GLU A 149 -4.65 5.90 -25.65
CA GLU A 149 -4.38 7.30 -25.32
C GLU A 149 -5.67 8.11 -25.47
N ILE A 150 -6.05 8.86 -24.43
CA ILE A 150 -7.18 9.81 -24.47
C ILE A 150 -6.66 11.22 -24.22
N ASN A 151 -6.81 12.09 -25.22
CA ASN A 151 -6.42 13.49 -25.11
C ASN A 151 -7.67 14.38 -24.99
N PRO A 152 -7.68 15.36 -24.06
CA PRO A 152 -8.74 16.38 -23.98
C PRO A 152 -9.12 17.00 -25.32
N ARG A 153 -8.13 17.23 -26.19
CA ARG A 153 -8.31 17.88 -27.49
C ARG A 153 -9.33 17.17 -28.37
N TYR A 154 -9.50 15.85 -28.22
CA TYR A 154 -10.47 15.05 -28.98
C TYR A 154 -11.90 15.54 -28.80
N PHE A 155 -12.19 16.22 -27.68
CA PHE A 155 -13.51 16.72 -27.35
C PHE A 155 -13.67 18.20 -27.66
N SER A 156 -12.68 18.87 -28.27
CA SER A 156 -12.83 20.26 -28.68
C SER A 156 -13.99 20.46 -29.65
N PRO A 157 -14.59 21.66 -29.69
CA PRO A 157 -15.63 21.98 -30.68
C PRO A 157 -15.23 21.64 -32.12
N HIS A 158 -13.94 21.75 -32.43
CA HIS A 158 -13.39 21.42 -33.74
C HIS A 158 -13.60 19.95 -34.15
N TYR A 159 -13.37 19.00 -33.23
CA TYR A 159 -13.49 17.57 -33.52
C TYR A 159 -14.85 16.97 -33.12
N ALA A 160 -15.64 17.69 -32.31
CA ALA A 160 -16.92 17.20 -31.78
C ALA A 160 -17.91 16.80 -32.88
N GLU A 161 -17.85 17.44 -34.05
CA GLU A 161 -18.75 17.16 -35.18
C GLU A 161 -18.13 16.25 -36.26
N GLN A 162 -16.86 15.88 -36.14
CA GLN A 162 -16.15 15.12 -37.16
C GLN A 162 -16.64 13.66 -37.22
N ARG A 163 -17.36 13.31 -38.30
CA ARG A 163 -17.95 11.98 -38.52
C ARG A 163 -17.06 11.00 -39.26
N ALA A 164 -16.23 11.49 -40.17
CA ALA A 164 -15.36 10.66 -40.98
C ALA A 164 -14.07 10.33 -40.21
N CYS A 165 -13.48 9.18 -40.51
CA CYS A 165 -12.15 8.85 -40.03
C CYS A 165 -11.16 9.92 -40.45
N THR A 166 -10.14 10.16 -39.62
CA THR A 166 -9.08 11.12 -39.93
C THR A 166 -8.26 10.68 -41.14
N ARG A 167 -8.27 9.37 -41.44
CA ARG A 167 -7.72 8.79 -42.68
C ARG A 167 -8.71 7.79 -43.27
N GLU A 168 -8.76 7.76 -44.60
CA GLU A 168 -9.66 6.87 -45.33
C GLU A 168 -9.39 5.38 -45.04
N PHE A 169 -8.13 4.96 -44.96
CA PHE A 169 -7.78 3.55 -44.71
C PHE A 169 -8.29 3.03 -43.36
N LEU A 170 -8.42 3.90 -42.34
CA LEU A 170 -8.94 3.51 -41.02
C LEU A 170 -10.43 3.17 -41.12
N CYS A 171 -11.19 3.90 -41.94
CA CYS A 171 -12.58 3.59 -42.22
C CYS A 171 -12.73 2.27 -42.99
N GLN A 172 -11.73 1.91 -43.80
CA GLN A 172 -11.68 0.65 -44.56
C GLN A 172 -11.24 -0.57 -43.72
N LEU A 173 -10.85 -0.37 -42.45
CA LEU A 173 -10.68 -1.49 -41.50
C LEU A 173 -12.03 -2.10 -41.09
N GLY A 174 -13.14 -1.32 -41.13
CA GLY A 174 -14.53 -1.81 -41.03
C GLY A 174 -15.10 -2.28 -42.39
N PRO A 175 -16.21 -3.04 -42.46
CA PRO A 175 -16.42 -4.03 -43.53
C PRO A 175 -16.83 -3.42 -44.90
N PRO A 176 -16.62 -4.16 -46.03
CA PRO A 176 -17.60 -5.20 -46.41
C PRO A 176 -16.99 -6.61 -46.51
N PRO A 177 -17.80 -7.69 -46.35
CA PRO A 177 -17.28 -9.05 -46.35
C PRO A 177 -17.09 -9.58 -47.78
N GLY A 178 -16.06 -10.40 -47.95
CA GLY A 178 -15.94 -11.34 -49.06
C GLY A 178 -14.80 -12.33 -48.79
N PRO A 179 -15.02 -13.65 -48.92
CA PRO A 179 -13.97 -14.63 -48.63
C PRO A 179 -12.99 -14.65 -49.78
N ALA A 180 -11.73 -14.31 -49.55
CA ALA A 180 -10.69 -14.55 -50.54
C ALA A 180 -9.33 -14.88 -49.90
N ARG A 181 -9.08 -16.18 -49.90
CA ARG A 181 -7.84 -16.88 -50.24
C ARG A 181 -6.61 -16.59 -49.37
N SER A 182 -6.36 -17.54 -48.48
CA SER A 182 -5.03 -17.92 -48.02
C SER A 182 -4.06 -18.05 -49.20
N ALA A 183 -3.09 -17.14 -49.30
CA ALA A 183 -1.86 -17.39 -50.03
C ALA A 183 -0.76 -17.67 -49.00
N TRP A 184 -0.21 -18.87 -49.10
CA TRP A 184 0.94 -19.33 -48.33
C TRP A 184 2.11 -18.38 -48.50
N VAL A 185 2.72 -17.96 -47.39
CA VAL A 185 4.05 -17.33 -47.38
C VAL A 185 4.90 -18.06 -46.33
N GLY A 186 6.06 -18.55 -46.77
CA GLY A 186 6.98 -19.33 -45.94
C GLY A 186 7.92 -18.48 -45.09
N PRO A 187 8.66 -19.12 -44.16
CA PRO A 187 9.36 -18.46 -43.04
C PRO A 187 10.50 -17.49 -43.40
N ALA A 188 10.93 -17.42 -44.67
CA ALA A 188 11.99 -16.51 -45.10
C ALA A 188 11.51 -15.08 -45.43
N ALA A 189 10.20 -14.87 -45.63
CA ALA A 189 9.65 -13.54 -45.93
C ALA A 189 9.40 -12.71 -44.65
N ASP A 190 9.17 -13.37 -43.51
CA ASP A 190 8.91 -12.70 -42.23
C ASP A 190 10.14 -11.98 -41.66
N GLU A 191 11.35 -12.48 -41.90
CA GLU A 191 12.59 -11.81 -41.50
C GLU A 191 12.91 -10.60 -42.40
N ALA A 192 12.66 -10.71 -43.70
CA ALA A 192 12.82 -9.60 -44.65
C ALA A 192 11.79 -8.49 -44.40
N TRP A 193 10.56 -8.84 -44.02
CA TRP A 193 9.48 -7.89 -43.71
C TRP A 193 9.68 -7.17 -42.37
N ARG A 194 10.20 -7.86 -41.34
CA ARG A 194 10.60 -7.23 -40.07
C ARG A 194 11.72 -6.20 -40.29
N TRP A 195 12.76 -6.55 -41.05
CA TRP A 195 13.85 -5.63 -41.37
C TRP A 195 13.39 -4.38 -42.14
N LEU A 196 12.46 -4.53 -43.09
CA LEU A 196 11.92 -3.42 -43.90
C LEU A 196 11.03 -2.47 -43.10
N LEU A 197 10.26 -2.99 -42.13
CA LEU A 197 9.40 -2.18 -41.25
C LEU A 197 10.19 -1.40 -40.19
N ASP A 198 11.35 -1.90 -39.79
CA ASP A 198 12.21 -1.24 -38.79
C ASP A 198 13.02 -0.05 -39.36
N HIS A 199 13.08 0.13 -40.70
CA HIS A 199 14.01 1.08 -41.34
C HIS A 199 13.39 2.10 -42.30
N LEU A 200 12.06 2.21 -42.42
CA LEU A 200 11.41 3.16 -43.34
C LEU A 200 10.94 4.47 -42.66
N PRO A 201 11.18 5.65 -43.28
CA PRO A 201 10.73 6.93 -42.72
C PRO A 201 9.22 7.11 -42.88
N VAL A 202 8.55 7.50 -41.78
CA VAL A 202 7.14 7.95 -41.75
C VAL A 202 6.91 9.08 -42.75
N VAL A 203 5.93 8.96 -43.64
CA VAL A 203 5.52 10.03 -44.58
C VAL A 203 4.30 10.75 -44.00
N ARG A 204 4.34 12.09 -43.99
CA ARG A 204 3.25 12.97 -43.55
C ARG A 204 2.26 13.23 -44.69
N HIS A 205 0.96 13.20 -44.37
CA HIS A 205 -0.03 14.06 -45.01
C HIS A 205 -0.49 15.10 -43.98
N ARG A 206 -0.34 16.39 -44.32
CA ARG A 206 -0.87 17.51 -43.55
C ARG A 206 -1.86 18.21 -44.46
N ASP A 207 -3.13 17.86 -44.37
CA ASP A 207 -4.15 18.66 -45.04
C ASP A 207 -4.27 20.00 -44.31
N VAL A 208 -4.16 21.07 -45.08
CA VAL A 208 -4.27 22.44 -44.60
C VAL A 208 -5.66 22.62 -43.99
N LEU A 209 -5.71 22.83 -42.68
CA LEU A 209 -6.95 23.21 -41.97
C LEU A 209 -7.57 24.45 -42.64
N PRO A 210 -8.90 24.51 -42.86
CA PRO A 210 -9.56 25.64 -43.50
C PRO A 210 -9.35 26.97 -42.77
N ARG A 211 -9.32 28.07 -43.55
CA ARG A 211 -8.97 29.44 -43.14
C ARG A 211 -9.80 30.00 -41.98
N TRP A 212 -9.13 30.81 -41.17
CA TRP A 212 -9.60 31.36 -39.89
C TRP A 212 -9.82 32.88 -39.92
N ASN A 213 -10.59 33.39 -38.95
CA ASN A 213 -10.94 34.82 -38.77
C ASN A 213 -9.83 35.56 -37.99
N PRO A 214 -9.22 36.64 -38.50
CA PRO A 214 -8.05 37.29 -37.86
C PRO A 214 -8.34 38.25 -36.68
N GLN A 215 -9.60 38.56 -36.35
CA GLN A 215 -9.94 39.67 -35.43
C GLN A 215 -9.67 39.45 -33.93
N TRP A 216 -9.35 38.24 -33.48
CA TRP A 216 -9.27 37.87 -32.05
C TRP A 216 -7.82 37.71 -31.56
N ILE A 217 -6.86 37.72 -32.50
CA ILE A 217 -5.42 37.66 -32.24
C ILE A 217 -4.96 38.84 -31.34
N ASP A 218 -5.60 40.01 -31.50
CA ASP A 218 -5.34 41.21 -30.72
C ASP A 218 -5.69 41.06 -29.22
N GLN A 219 -6.40 39.99 -28.82
CA GLN A 219 -6.80 39.73 -27.43
C GLN A 219 -5.85 38.77 -26.68
N LEU A 220 -4.88 38.16 -27.37
CA LEU A 220 -3.96 37.15 -26.81
C LEU A 220 -2.58 37.70 -26.44
N VAL A 221 -2.26 38.93 -26.84
CA VAL A 221 -1.05 39.63 -26.40
C VAL A 221 -1.46 40.61 -25.30
N PRO A 222 -1.03 40.43 -24.05
CA PRO A 222 -1.20 41.47 -23.04
C PRO A 222 -0.43 42.71 -23.50
N ALA A 223 -1.11 43.86 -23.58
CA ALA A 223 -0.38 45.13 -23.61
C ALA A 223 0.42 45.22 -22.31
N THR A 224 1.74 45.10 -22.39
CA THR A 224 2.62 45.28 -21.24
C THR A 224 2.59 46.76 -20.85
N ASP A 225 1.92 47.07 -19.74
CA ASP A 225 1.74 48.45 -19.23
C ASP A 225 2.95 49.00 -18.45
N ASP A 226 4.13 48.36 -18.48
CA ASP A 226 5.30 48.77 -17.67
C ASP A 226 6.60 48.95 -18.48
N ALA A 227 6.55 49.77 -19.54
CA ALA A 227 7.76 50.38 -20.10
C ALA A 227 7.47 51.84 -20.49
N GLU A 228 8.26 52.77 -19.94
CA GLU A 228 8.22 54.20 -20.28
C GLU A 228 8.32 54.39 -21.81
N PRO A 229 7.50 55.27 -22.40
CA PRO A 229 7.46 55.45 -23.84
C PRO A 229 8.57 56.42 -24.26
N ASP A 230 9.78 55.91 -24.46
CA ASP A 230 10.80 56.63 -25.22
C ASP A 230 11.37 55.76 -26.35
N SER A 231 11.08 56.21 -27.58
CA SER A 231 11.66 55.80 -28.86
C SER A 231 11.36 54.38 -29.38
N ILE A 232 10.18 54.22 -30.00
CA ILE A 232 10.05 53.28 -31.13
C ILE A 232 9.61 54.11 -32.35
N ASP A 233 10.52 54.17 -33.31
CA ASP A 233 10.40 54.83 -34.60
C ASP A 233 9.24 54.20 -35.40
N GLU A 234 8.20 54.99 -35.70
CA GLU A 234 6.97 54.58 -36.42
C GLU A 234 7.25 54.09 -37.86
N ALA A 235 8.51 54.02 -38.29
CA ALA A 235 8.92 53.54 -39.60
C ALA A 235 9.22 52.01 -39.68
N SER A 236 9.02 51.24 -38.60
CA SER A 236 9.40 49.81 -38.55
C SER A 236 8.28 48.84 -38.18
N ALA A 237 7.02 49.16 -38.49
CA ALA A 237 5.92 48.21 -38.37
C ALA A 237 5.99 47.15 -39.50
N GLU A 238 6.59 45.98 -39.22
CA GLU A 238 6.30 44.78 -40.01
C GLU A 238 4.94 44.18 -39.58
N PRO A 239 4.04 43.87 -40.54
CA PRO A 239 2.74 43.29 -40.22
C PRO A 239 2.82 41.77 -40.09
N GLY A 240 2.48 41.25 -38.92
CA GLY A 240 2.15 39.84 -38.72
C GLY A 240 2.76 39.26 -37.45
N LEU A 241 1.96 38.61 -36.62
CA LEU A 241 2.51 37.82 -35.52
C LEU A 241 3.36 36.67 -36.06
N PRO A 242 4.48 36.32 -35.39
CA PRO A 242 5.31 35.18 -35.77
C PRO A 242 4.46 33.91 -35.92
N GLU A 243 4.69 33.15 -37.00
CA GLU A 243 3.97 31.91 -37.31
C GLU A 243 3.96 30.90 -36.15
N ALA A 244 4.99 30.93 -35.31
CA ALA A 244 5.10 30.14 -34.09
C ALA A 244 4.07 30.52 -33.01
N LEU A 245 3.79 31.82 -32.82
CA LEU A 245 2.78 32.33 -31.88
C LEU A 245 1.36 31.98 -32.37
N LEU A 246 1.11 32.08 -33.67
CA LEU A 246 -0.14 31.63 -34.28
C LEU A 246 -0.34 30.11 -34.15
N GLY A 247 0.74 29.34 -34.29
CA GLY A 247 0.74 27.90 -34.07
C GLY A 247 0.40 27.54 -32.62
N GLN A 248 1.01 28.22 -31.64
CA GLN A 248 0.69 28.04 -30.23
C GLN A 248 -0.76 28.40 -29.93
N ALA A 249 -1.24 29.56 -30.40
CA ALA A 249 -2.62 29.97 -30.16
C ALA A 249 -3.66 28.97 -30.70
N ARG A 250 -3.41 28.36 -31.86
CA ARG A 250 -4.25 27.27 -32.42
C ARG A 250 -4.26 26.03 -31.54
N ILE A 251 -3.11 25.67 -30.99
CA ILE A 251 -3.00 24.52 -30.07
C ILE A 251 -3.84 24.79 -28.82
N LEU A 252 -3.71 25.97 -28.22
CA LEU A 252 -4.45 26.35 -27.00
C LEU A 252 -5.98 26.32 -27.23
N GLU A 253 -6.44 26.73 -28.42
CA GLU A 253 -7.87 26.67 -28.77
C GLU A 253 -8.43 25.23 -28.70
N HIS A 254 -7.66 24.22 -29.10
CA HIS A 254 -8.13 22.82 -29.04
C HIS A 254 -8.29 22.28 -27.62
N TYR A 255 -7.66 22.88 -26.62
CA TYR A 255 -7.86 22.48 -25.23
C TYR A 255 -8.97 23.31 -24.55
N ARG A 256 -9.44 24.37 -25.18
CA ARG A 256 -10.48 25.25 -24.66
C ARG A 256 -11.87 24.59 -24.79
N ASP A 257 -12.63 24.59 -23.71
CA ASP A 257 -14.04 24.15 -23.65
C ASP A 257 -14.33 22.73 -24.22
N PRO A 258 -13.72 21.66 -23.67
CA PRO A 258 -13.95 20.29 -24.15
C PRO A 258 -15.42 19.84 -23.98
N MET A 259 -16.03 19.40 -25.08
CA MET A 259 -17.41 18.92 -25.17
C MET A 259 -17.54 17.42 -24.85
N VAL A 260 -17.47 17.06 -23.57
CA VAL A 260 -17.65 15.67 -23.11
C VAL A 260 -19.12 15.37 -22.86
N GLY A 261 -19.84 15.00 -23.91
CA GLY A 261 -21.24 14.60 -23.80
C GLY A 261 -21.81 13.98 -25.08
N PRO A 262 -23.06 13.50 -25.05
CA PRO A 262 -23.68 12.78 -26.17
C PRO A 262 -23.75 13.55 -27.49
N GLN A 263 -23.63 14.88 -27.44
CA GLN A 263 -23.59 15.76 -28.61
C GLN A 263 -22.29 15.58 -29.42
N SER A 264 -21.19 15.22 -28.76
CA SER A 264 -19.91 14.95 -29.41
C SER A 264 -19.88 13.57 -30.04
N ILE A 265 -19.53 13.51 -31.32
CA ILE A 265 -19.35 12.25 -32.05
C ILE A 265 -18.18 11.45 -31.46
N GLN A 266 -17.11 12.11 -31.04
CA GLN A 266 -15.96 11.45 -30.42
C GLN A 266 -16.34 10.80 -29.09
N TYR A 267 -17.18 11.46 -28.28
CA TYR A 267 -17.73 10.86 -27.06
C TYR A 267 -18.56 9.60 -27.36
N ARG A 268 -19.42 9.65 -28.39
CA ARG A 268 -20.23 8.50 -28.81
C ARG A 268 -19.36 7.35 -29.34
N ALA A 269 -18.34 7.67 -30.13
CA ALA A 269 -17.40 6.67 -30.63
C ALA A 269 -16.65 5.99 -29.48
N LEU A 270 -16.12 6.78 -28.53
CA LEU A 270 -15.50 6.25 -27.31
C LEU A 270 -16.48 5.39 -26.51
N TYR A 271 -17.73 5.82 -26.36
CA TYR A 271 -18.76 5.02 -25.69
C TYR A 271 -18.97 3.65 -26.36
N TYR A 272 -19.09 3.60 -27.68
CA TYR A 272 -19.23 2.35 -28.41
C TYR A 272 -17.98 1.48 -28.34
N LEU A 273 -16.81 2.08 -28.49
CA LEU A 273 -15.51 1.41 -28.34
C LEU A 273 -15.43 0.71 -26.97
N LEU A 274 -15.70 1.44 -25.89
CA LEU A 274 -15.70 0.90 -24.52
C LEU A 274 -16.75 -0.19 -24.34
N LYS A 275 -17.92 -0.08 -24.98
CA LYS A 275 -18.93 -1.13 -24.96
C LYS A 275 -18.40 -2.41 -25.60
N ARG A 276 -17.80 -2.33 -26.79
CA ARG A 276 -17.23 -3.50 -27.49
C ARG A 276 -16.14 -4.19 -26.68
N LEU A 277 -15.22 -3.42 -26.10
CA LEU A 277 -14.17 -3.94 -25.23
C LEU A 277 -14.75 -4.76 -24.06
N ARG A 278 -15.84 -4.28 -23.44
CA ARG A 278 -16.53 -4.98 -22.35
C ARG A 278 -17.30 -6.21 -22.84
N ASP A 279 -18.04 -6.09 -23.95
CA ASP A 279 -18.84 -7.19 -24.51
C ASP A 279 -17.96 -8.40 -24.89
N HIS A 280 -16.71 -8.15 -25.29
CA HIS A 280 -15.71 -9.19 -25.57
C HIS A 280 -14.84 -9.58 -24.36
N GLY A 281 -15.06 -8.99 -23.18
CA GLY A 281 -14.24 -9.23 -21.99
C GLY A 281 -12.76 -8.84 -22.15
N ARG A 282 -12.45 -7.98 -23.14
CA ARG A 282 -11.09 -7.64 -23.55
C ARG A 282 -10.42 -6.76 -22.49
N PRO A 283 -9.23 -7.10 -21.98
CA PRO A 283 -8.47 -6.22 -21.09
C PRO A 283 -8.16 -4.90 -21.78
N ALA A 284 -8.47 -3.78 -21.14
CA ALA A 284 -8.18 -2.47 -21.70
C ALA A 284 -7.74 -1.44 -20.64
N LEU A 285 -6.74 -0.64 -20.98
CA LEU A 285 -6.25 0.47 -20.17
C LEU A 285 -6.35 1.76 -20.98
N LEU A 286 -7.14 2.71 -20.49
CA LEU A 286 -7.21 4.05 -21.03
C LEU A 286 -6.38 4.97 -20.16
N PHE A 287 -5.51 5.78 -20.74
CA PHE A 287 -4.80 6.81 -20.00
C PHE A 287 -5.04 8.21 -20.57
N ALA A 288 -5.20 9.19 -19.68
CA ALA A 288 -5.24 10.59 -20.08
C ALA A 288 -3.84 11.05 -20.51
N THR A 289 -3.76 11.77 -21.62
CA THR A 289 -2.50 12.37 -22.10
C THR A 289 -1.92 13.29 -21.04
N PRO A 290 -0.65 13.11 -20.62
CA PRO A 290 0.03 14.07 -19.76
C PRO A 290 0.18 15.42 -20.46
N LEU A 291 -0.05 16.52 -19.74
CA LEU A 291 0.05 17.87 -20.30
C LEU A 291 1.06 18.71 -19.53
N HIS A 292 1.72 19.63 -20.22
CA HIS A 292 2.69 20.54 -19.62
C HIS A 292 1.98 21.59 -18.74
N ASP A 293 2.36 21.72 -17.47
CA ASP A 293 1.66 22.54 -16.47
C ASP A 293 1.55 24.02 -16.88
N ALA A 294 2.65 24.61 -17.38
CA ALA A 294 2.67 26.01 -17.80
C ALA A 294 1.73 26.32 -18.97
N VAL A 295 1.47 25.34 -19.84
CA VAL A 295 0.53 25.51 -20.96
C VAL A 295 -0.90 25.41 -20.44
N MET A 296 -1.16 24.46 -19.54
CA MET A 296 -2.48 24.29 -18.93
C MET A 296 -2.93 25.50 -18.13
N ALA A 297 -2.04 26.09 -17.33
CA ALA A 297 -2.34 27.29 -16.53
C ALA A 297 -2.83 28.49 -17.37
N GLY A 298 -2.47 28.57 -18.64
CA GLY A 298 -2.90 29.63 -19.56
C GLY A 298 -4.10 29.28 -20.46
N THR A 299 -4.65 28.06 -20.37
CA THR A 299 -5.62 27.54 -21.35
C THR A 299 -6.90 26.99 -20.72
N LEU A 300 -6.74 26.13 -19.72
CA LEU A 300 -7.83 25.49 -19.00
C LEU A 300 -7.70 25.87 -17.53
N ASP A 301 -8.78 26.36 -16.93
CA ASP A 301 -8.84 26.45 -15.48
C ASP A 301 -8.61 25.05 -14.89
N GLY A 302 -7.83 24.94 -13.81
CA GLY A 302 -7.49 23.66 -13.19
C GLY A 302 -8.73 22.87 -12.75
N ASP A 303 -9.82 23.59 -12.47
CA ASP A 303 -11.13 23.00 -12.16
C ASP A 303 -11.77 22.33 -13.39
N ALA A 304 -11.70 22.96 -14.57
CA ALA A 304 -12.27 22.43 -15.81
C ALA A 304 -11.57 21.15 -16.28
N TYR A 305 -10.25 21.05 -16.08
CA TYR A 305 -9.51 19.84 -16.39
C TYR A 305 -9.86 18.67 -15.44
N GLY A 306 -9.99 18.93 -14.14
CA GLY A 306 -10.45 17.93 -13.17
C GLY A 306 -11.85 17.40 -13.47
N GLU A 307 -12.76 18.27 -13.90
CA GLU A 307 -14.11 17.90 -14.34
C GLU A 307 -14.10 16.99 -15.59
N LEU A 308 -13.23 17.30 -16.56
CA LEU A 308 -13.01 16.48 -17.75
C LEU A 308 -12.54 15.07 -17.37
N ILE A 309 -11.52 14.97 -16.52
CA ILE A 309 -11.01 13.68 -16.03
C ILE A 309 -12.12 12.90 -15.30
N GLY A 310 -12.90 13.58 -14.45
CA GLY A 310 -14.07 12.98 -13.79
C GLY A 310 -15.15 12.51 -14.77
N ALA A 311 -15.38 13.23 -15.87
CA ALA A 311 -16.34 12.85 -16.89
C ALA A 311 -15.89 11.63 -17.71
N LEU A 312 -14.60 11.55 -18.04
CA LEU A 312 -14.01 10.39 -18.71
C LEU A 312 -14.02 9.15 -17.80
N ASP A 313 -13.67 9.31 -16.53
CA ASP A 313 -13.81 8.25 -15.52
C ASP A 313 -15.26 7.73 -15.46
N ARG A 314 -16.27 8.59 -15.41
CA ARG A 314 -17.69 8.17 -15.44
C ARG A 314 -18.06 7.34 -16.67
N LEU A 315 -17.45 7.65 -17.82
CA LEU A 315 -17.70 6.92 -19.06
C LEU A 315 -17.02 5.54 -19.06
N VAL A 316 -15.79 5.47 -18.53
CA VAL A 316 -14.96 4.26 -18.52
C VAL A 316 -15.31 3.33 -17.36
N ASN A 317 -15.42 3.86 -16.15
CA ASN A 317 -15.66 3.12 -14.91
C ASN A 317 -17.15 3.15 -14.57
N ARG A 318 -17.92 2.23 -15.17
CA ARG A 318 -19.26 1.87 -14.68
C ARG A 318 -19.10 0.91 -13.49
N ALA A 319 -20.10 0.80 -12.63
CA ALA A 319 -20.06 0.09 -11.32
C ALA A 319 -19.71 -1.41 -11.32
N ASP A 320 -19.25 -1.97 -12.45
CA ASP A 320 -18.76 -3.33 -12.57
C ASP A 320 -17.23 -3.33 -12.58
N ARG A 321 -16.60 -4.37 -12.03
CA ARG A 321 -15.15 -4.60 -12.10
C ARG A 321 -14.78 -5.02 -13.53
N SER A 322 -14.92 -4.08 -14.46
CA SER A 322 -14.78 -4.35 -15.89
C SER A 322 -13.33 -4.60 -16.28
N SER A 323 -13.12 -5.33 -17.37
CA SER A 323 -11.80 -5.50 -18.02
C SER A 323 -11.17 -4.18 -18.46
N VAL A 324 -11.93 -3.08 -18.43
CA VAL A 324 -11.55 -1.74 -18.86
C VAL A 324 -11.28 -0.85 -17.65
N ARG A 325 -10.13 -0.15 -17.65
CA ARG A 325 -9.72 0.77 -16.58
C ARG A 325 -9.33 2.13 -17.16
N PHE A 326 -9.54 3.19 -16.37
CA PHE A 326 -9.05 4.52 -16.66
C PHE A 326 -7.92 4.90 -15.69
N LEU A 327 -6.87 5.52 -16.23
CA LEU A 327 -5.67 5.91 -15.54
C LEU A 327 -5.39 7.39 -15.83
N SER A 328 -5.36 8.24 -14.80
CA SER A 328 -4.89 9.61 -14.99
C SER A 328 -3.36 9.62 -14.88
N LEU A 329 -2.64 10.06 -15.92
CA LEU A 329 -1.18 10.18 -15.87
C LEU A 329 -0.69 11.63 -15.88
N ASP A 330 -1.61 12.59 -15.82
CA ASP A 330 -1.32 14.01 -15.64
C ASP A 330 -0.86 14.29 -14.20
N HIS A 331 0.32 13.79 -13.84
CA HIS A 331 0.83 13.72 -12.47
C HIS A 331 2.10 14.59 -12.34
N PRO A 332 2.35 15.24 -11.18
CA PRO A 332 3.57 16.03 -10.89
C PRO A 332 4.92 15.29 -11.04
N VAL A 333 4.89 14.01 -11.39
CA VAL A 333 6.07 13.20 -11.68
C VAL A 333 6.52 13.45 -13.11
N LEU A 334 5.59 13.70 -14.03
CA LEU A 334 5.89 14.15 -15.37
C LEU A 334 6.12 15.66 -15.30
N ARG A 335 7.32 16.04 -14.87
CA ARG A 335 7.72 17.45 -14.69
C ARG A 335 7.94 18.12 -16.04
N ASP A 336 7.88 19.44 -16.03
CA ASP A 336 8.07 20.30 -17.22
C ASP A 336 9.33 19.94 -18.03
N GLU A 337 10.43 19.52 -17.38
CA GLU A 337 11.68 19.18 -18.08
C GLU A 337 11.59 17.91 -18.95
N LEU A 338 10.56 17.08 -18.75
CA LEU A 338 10.34 15.86 -19.51
C LEU A 338 9.58 16.09 -20.81
N PHE A 339 9.07 17.30 -21.04
CA PHE A 339 8.28 17.66 -22.21
C PHE A 339 9.13 18.42 -23.25
N LEU A 340 8.81 18.19 -24.52
CA LEU A 340 9.33 18.96 -25.66
C LEU A 340 8.43 20.14 -26.00
N ASP A 341 7.13 20.00 -25.73
CA ASP A 341 6.11 21.03 -25.88
C ASP A 341 4.87 20.66 -25.03
N HIS A 342 3.72 21.28 -25.29
CA HIS A 342 2.48 21.15 -24.52
C HIS A 342 2.00 19.73 -24.18
N ALA A 343 2.29 18.72 -25.00
CA ALA A 343 1.83 17.34 -24.79
C ALA A 343 2.85 16.28 -25.18
N HIS A 344 3.89 16.63 -25.95
CA HIS A 344 4.90 15.66 -26.40
C HIS A 344 6.03 15.53 -25.38
N LEU A 345 6.38 14.29 -25.06
CA LEU A 345 7.46 13.96 -24.14
C LEU A 345 8.78 13.77 -24.89
N GLY A 346 9.88 14.18 -24.25
CA GLY A 346 11.23 13.84 -24.68
C GLY A 346 11.58 12.38 -24.37
N PRO A 347 12.80 11.92 -24.69
CA PRO A 347 13.23 10.54 -24.46
C PRO A 347 13.00 10.04 -23.03
N GLU A 348 13.40 10.83 -22.02
CA GLU A 348 13.22 10.45 -20.61
C GLU A 348 11.73 10.48 -20.20
N GLY A 349 10.94 11.43 -20.72
CA GLY A 349 9.49 11.45 -20.50
C GLY A 349 8.78 10.23 -21.07
N ASN A 350 9.10 9.83 -22.31
CA ASN A 350 8.58 8.61 -22.93
C ASN A 350 8.97 7.36 -22.13
N ARG A 351 10.19 7.33 -21.58
CA ARG A 351 10.63 6.27 -20.67
C ARG A 351 9.75 6.20 -19.42
N TRP A 352 9.49 7.33 -18.78
CA TRP A 352 8.69 7.40 -17.55
C TRP A 352 7.24 6.99 -17.80
N LEU A 353 6.67 7.43 -18.93
CA LEU A 353 5.36 6.98 -19.37
C LEU A 353 5.32 5.46 -19.57
N ALA A 354 6.31 4.89 -20.28
CA ALA A 354 6.40 3.44 -20.49
C ALA A 354 6.49 2.66 -19.17
N LEU A 355 7.31 3.12 -18.21
CA LEU A 355 7.42 2.50 -16.88
C LEU A 355 6.09 2.52 -16.10
N ASN A 356 5.35 3.63 -16.17
CA ASN A 356 4.03 3.74 -15.57
C ASN A 356 3.01 2.82 -16.27
N LEU A 357 3.06 2.70 -17.59
CA LEU A 357 2.20 1.77 -18.33
C LEU A 357 2.52 0.31 -17.98
N LEU A 358 3.78 -0.12 -18.00
CA LEU A 358 4.17 -1.49 -17.60
C LEU A 358 3.65 -1.84 -16.19
N HIS A 359 3.85 -0.93 -15.24
CA HIS A 359 3.36 -1.06 -13.88
C HIS A 359 1.84 -1.29 -13.83
N GLN A 360 1.07 -0.43 -14.52
CA GLN A 360 -0.39 -0.49 -14.49
C GLN A 360 -0.96 -1.68 -15.27
N LEU A 361 -0.24 -2.18 -16.28
CA LEU A 361 -0.55 -3.42 -16.99
C LEU A 361 -0.18 -4.68 -16.20
N GLY A 362 0.58 -4.56 -15.09
CA GLY A 362 1.08 -5.70 -14.33
C GLY A 362 2.16 -6.49 -15.07
N VAL A 363 2.84 -5.86 -16.03
CA VAL A 363 3.95 -6.46 -16.78
C VAL A 363 5.23 -6.24 -15.98
N GLY A 364 6.02 -7.30 -15.81
CA GLY A 364 7.27 -7.23 -15.06
C GLY A 364 8.27 -6.31 -15.76
N MET A 365 9.06 -5.59 -14.99
CA MET A 365 10.13 -4.73 -15.47
C MET A 365 11.50 -5.41 -15.33
N ALA A 366 12.40 -5.16 -16.27
CA ALA A 366 13.78 -5.64 -16.22
C ALA A 366 14.52 -5.13 -14.97
N ALA A 367 14.23 -3.90 -14.57
CA ALA A 367 14.73 -3.25 -13.37
C ALA A 367 13.61 -2.40 -12.73
N PRO A 368 13.65 -2.19 -11.40
CA PRO A 368 12.75 -1.25 -10.77
C PRO A 368 13.03 0.14 -11.37
N PRO A 369 12.00 0.97 -11.55
CA PRO A 369 12.21 2.35 -11.95
C PRO A 369 12.91 3.12 -10.80
N PRO A 370 13.42 4.34 -10.98
CA PRO A 370 13.88 5.15 -9.86
C PRO A 370 12.73 5.49 -8.87
N ARG A 371 13.01 5.77 -7.59
CA ARG A 371 11.97 6.21 -6.64
C ARG A 371 11.38 7.54 -7.11
N GLY A 372 10.06 7.70 -6.92
CA GLY A 372 9.35 8.92 -7.31
C GLY A 372 9.15 9.12 -8.81
N THR A 373 9.22 8.05 -9.62
CA THR A 373 8.93 8.08 -11.08
C THR A 373 7.57 7.47 -11.45
N LEU A 374 6.97 6.70 -10.53
CA LEU A 374 5.63 6.15 -10.69
C LEU A 374 4.60 7.16 -10.18
N ALA A 375 3.57 7.43 -10.99
CA ALA A 375 2.44 8.30 -10.64
C ALA A 375 1.55 7.68 -9.55
N TYR A 376 1.52 6.35 -9.49
CA TYR A 376 0.81 5.60 -8.44
C TYR A 376 1.83 4.75 -7.70
N GLU A 377 2.02 5.05 -6.42
CA GLU A 377 2.97 4.31 -5.58
C GLU A 377 2.51 2.88 -5.32
N GLU A 378 3.50 1.99 -5.22
CA GLU A 378 3.34 0.58 -4.85
C GLU A 378 3.07 0.41 -3.35
N GLY A 379 2.28 -0.62 -3.04
CA GLY A 379 2.06 -1.09 -1.68
C GLY A 379 0.76 -0.63 -1.04
N PRO A 380 0.49 -1.15 0.17
CA PRO A 380 -0.80 -0.98 0.84
C PRO A 380 -0.89 0.34 1.64
N ASP A 381 0.23 1.05 1.80
CA ASP A 381 0.37 2.29 2.56
C ASP A 381 0.67 3.45 1.61
N ARG A 382 -0.28 4.36 1.44
CA ARG A 382 -0.17 5.46 0.47
C ARG A 382 -1.13 6.61 0.80
N SER A 383 -0.77 7.79 0.34
CA SER A 383 -1.72 8.90 0.26
C SER A 383 -2.62 8.70 -0.97
N LEU A 384 -3.93 8.88 -0.80
CA LEU A 384 -4.93 8.81 -1.87
C LEU A 384 -5.44 10.19 -2.28
N VAL A 385 -5.28 11.20 -1.43
CA VAL A 385 -5.47 12.61 -1.78
C VAL A 385 -4.37 13.38 -1.08
N HIS A 386 -3.62 14.19 -1.82
CA HIS A 386 -2.30 14.67 -1.40
C HIS A 386 -2.25 16.15 -1.00
N ARG A 387 -3.37 16.87 -1.10
CA ARG A 387 -3.40 18.34 -0.94
C ARG A 387 -3.52 18.73 0.54
N ILE A 388 -2.83 19.78 0.96
CA ILE A 388 -3.02 20.34 2.30
C ILE A 388 -4.12 21.41 2.27
N ASP A 389 -4.11 22.24 1.23
CA ASP A 389 -5.03 23.37 1.12
C ASP A 389 -6.49 22.92 0.92
N PRO A 390 -7.47 23.66 1.48
CA PRO A 390 -8.87 23.40 1.25
C PRO A 390 -9.30 23.89 -0.14
N GLY A 391 -10.26 23.19 -0.75
CA GLY A 391 -10.80 23.53 -2.07
C GLY A 391 -11.90 22.57 -2.46
N ALA A 392 -12.37 22.62 -3.72
CA ALA A 392 -13.49 21.80 -4.19
C ALA A 392 -13.21 21.04 -5.50
N ARG A 393 -11.95 20.97 -5.93
CA ARG A 393 -11.58 20.40 -7.24
C ARG A 393 -11.83 18.90 -7.30
N GLU A 394 -12.32 18.45 -8.44
CA GLU A 394 -12.44 17.04 -8.82
C GLU A 394 -11.19 16.56 -9.56
N GLY A 395 -11.22 15.31 -10.05
CA GLY A 395 -10.19 14.77 -10.93
C GLY A 395 -9.26 13.80 -10.21
N ALA A 396 -7.99 13.79 -10.61
CA ALA A 396 -7.04 12.84 -10.06
C ALA A 396 -6.74 13.10 -8.57
N PRO A 397 -6.38 12.07 -7.79
CA PRO A 397 -5.92 12.14 -6.39
C PRO A 397 -5.07 13.35 -5.98
N TRP A 398 -4.12 13.76 -6.83
CA TRP A 398 -3.19 14.86 -6.55
C TRP A 398 -3.75 16.24 -6.94
N GLN A 399 -4.81 16.30 -7.74
CA GLN A 399 -5.54 17.53 -8.10
C GLN A 399 -6.72 17.77 -7.15
N ALA A 400 -7.34 16.69 -6.66
CA ALA A 400 -8.54 16.73 -5.87
C ALA A 400 -8.35 17.54 -4.57
N MET A 401 -9.34 18.38 -4.26
CA MET A 401 -9.36 19.18 -3.04
C MET A 401 -10.69 19.01 -2.31
N LEU A 402 -10.63 19.03 -0.99
CA LEU A 402 -11.74 18.92 -0.06
C LEU A 402 -11.77 20.15 0.85
N SER A 403 -12.92 20.46 1.44
CA SER A 403 -13.05 21.58 2.37
C SER A 403 -13.69 21.11 3.66
N ARG A 404 -12.89 21.09 4.73
CA ARG A 404 -13.29 20.65 6.07
C ARG A 404 -14.12 19.36 6.07
N PRO A 405 -13.63 18.25 5.48
CA PRO A 405 -14.43 17.04 5.39
C PRO A 405 -14.65 16.44 6.79
N ARG A 406 -15.83 15.85 7.05
CA ARG A 406 -16.23 15.41 8.42
C ARG A 406 -16.80 14.00 8.47
N GLY A 407 -16.47 13.17 7.48
CA GLY A 407 -16.86 11.77 7.49
C GLY A 407 -16.31 11.04 6.28
N ILE A 408 -15.95 9.78 6.50
CA ILE A 408 -15.50 8.84 5.49
C ILE A 408 -16.16 7.48 5.73
N GLU A 409 -16.46 6.79 4.65
CA GLU A 409 -16.87 5.39 4.67
C GLU A 409 -16.30 4.66 3.46
N VAL A 410 -16.02 3.36 3.61
CA VAL A 410 -15.39 2.55 2.57
C VAL A 410 -16.23 1.32 2.25
N ALA A 411 -16.35 1.00 0.95
CA ALA A 411 -17.03 -0.21 0.52
C ALA A 411 -16.15 -1.45 0.81
N PRO A 412 -16.76 -2.64 1.02
CA PRO A 412 -16.00 -3.88 1.17
C PRO A 412 -15.00 -4.09 0.02
N GLY A 413 -13.74 -4.37 0.35
CA GLY A 413 -12.65 -4.55 -0.59
C GLY A 413 -11.98 -3.25 -1.06
N GLY A 414 -12.33 -2.10 -0.48
CA GLY A 414 -11.58 -0.85 -0.60
C GLY A 414 -11.71 -0.10 -1.94
N GLY A 415 -12.47 -0.61 -2.91
CA GLY A 415 -12.53 -0.05 -4.27
C GLY A 415 -13.40 1.20 -4.45
N ARG A 416 -14.14 1.61 -3.41
CA ARG A 416 -14.97 2.82 -3.40
C ARG A 416 -14.88 3.46 -2.03
N VAL A 417 -14.52 4.74 -1.99
CA VAL A 417 -14.46 5.53 -0.76
C VAL A 417 -15.42 6.70 -0.90
N VAL A 418 -16.29 6.90 0.09
CA VAL A 418 -17.25 8.01 0.13
C VAL A 418 -16.81 9.00 1.19
N VAL A 419 -16.78 10.28 0.83
CA VAL A 419 -16.34 11.37 1.71
C VAL A 419 -17.45 12.41 1.83
N ALA A 420 -17.75 12.82 3.06
CA ALA A 420 -18.59 13.98 3.32
C ALA A 420 -17.72 15.25 3.31
N ASP A 421 -17.75 15.97 2.18
CA ASP A 421 -17.01 17.21 1.93
C ASP A 421 -17.81 18.40 2.48
N THR A 422 -17.84 18.47 3.81
CA THR A 422 -18.78 19.28 4.60
C THR A 422 -18.78 20.76 4.23
N GLY A 423 -17.59 21.34 4.10
CA GLY A 423 -17.39 22.76 3.84
C GLY A 423 -17.79 23.15 2.42
N ASN A 424 -17.73 22.21 1.48
CA ASN A 424 -18.23 22.41 0.12
C ASN A 424 -19.71 22.05 -0.03
N HIS A 425 -20.35 21.48 0.99
CA HIS A 425 -21.75 21.09 0.95
C HIS A 425 -22.07 20.00 -0.09
N CYS A 426 -21.15 19.06 -0.26
CA CYS A 426 -21.32 17.93 -1.16
C CYS A 426 -20.82 16.63 -0.54
N VAL A 427 -21.22 15.51 -1.14
CA VAL A 427 -20.66 14.19 -0.90
C VAL A 427 -19.81 13.83 -2.10
N ARG A 428 -18.56 13.44 -1.85
CA ARG A 428 -17.60 13.01 -2.87
C ARG A 428 -17.44 11.51 -2.83
N GLU A 429 -16.99 10.94 -3.93
CA GLU A 429 -16.51 9.57 -3.97
C GLU A 429 -15.19 9.46 -4.74
N LEU A 430 -14.33 8.58 -4.24
CA LEU A 430 -13.11 8.16 -4.90
C LEU A 430 -13.36 6.76 -5.49
N VAL A 431 -13.20 6.66 -6.81
CA VAL A 431 -13.55 5.49 -7.63
C VAL A 431 -12.42 5.15 -8.60
N GLY A 432 -12.60 4.10 -9.40
CA GLY A 432 -11.68 3.72 -10.47
C GLY A 432 -10.30 3.36 -9.90
N PRO A 433 -10.11 2.14 -9.39
CA PRO A 433 -9.00 1.82 -8.48
C PRO A 433 -8.52 2.89 -7.47
N LEU A 434 -9.41 3.79 -7.05
CA LEU A 434 -9.12 4.97 -6.24
C LEU A 434 -8.27 6.04 -6.96
N THR A 435 -8.39 6.16 -8.27
CA THR A 435 -7.62 7.09 -9.13
C THR A 435 -8.41 8.31 -9.58
N THR A 436 -9.67 8.48 -9.18
CA THR A 436 -10.47 9.66 -9.53
C THR A 436 -11.46 10.03 -8.43
N MET A 437 -11.43 11.30 -8.01
CA MET A 437 -12.36 11.92 -7.07
C MET A 437 -13.44 12.69 -7.84
N ARG A 438 -14.71 12.50 -7.49
CA ARG A 438 -15.84 13.21 -8.10
C ARG A 438 -16.95 13.53 -7.10
N THR A 439 -17.83 14.47 -7.44
CA THR A 439 -19.07 14.72 -6.70
C THR A 439 -20.05 13.60 -6.95
N LEU A 440 -20.50 12.96 -5.86
CA LEU A 440 -21.59 12.00 -5.86
C LEU A 440 -22.95 12.70 -5.68
N ALA A 441 -23.04 13.75 -4.85
CA ALA A 441 -24.26 14.53 -4.65
C ALA A 441 -23.98 15.91 -4.02
N GLY A 442 -24.89 16.86 -4.21
CA GLY A 442 -24.72 18.24 -3.76
C GLY A 442 -23.95 19.09 -4.76
N GLN A 443 -23.92 20.40 -4.52
CA GLN A 443 -23.24 21.37 -5.40
C GLN A 443 -22.22 22.16 -4.57
N PRO A 444 -20.92 22.05 -4.89
CA PRO A 444 -19.88 22.83 -4.23
C PRO A 444 -20.25 24.31 -4.10
N GLY A 445 -20.13 24.86 -2.89
CA GLY A 445 -20.40 26.28 -2.61
C GLY A 445 -21.89 26.66 -2.52
N THR A 446 -22.82 25.75 -2.83
CA THR A 446 -24.26 26.02 -2.83
C THR A 446 -24.99 25.18 -1.76
N PRO A 447 -25.10 25.68 -0.51
CA PRO A 447 -25.80 24.96 0.53
C PRO A 447 -27.32 24.93 0.29
N GLY A 448 -27.95 23.77 0.50
CA GLY A 448 -29.40 23.64 0.46
C GLY A 448 -29.89 22.29 0.98
N ARG A 449 -31.18 22.01 0.83
CA ARG A 449 -31.81 20.74 1.25
C ARG A 449 -32.76 20.17 0.21
N ALA A 450 -32.63 20.62 -1.04
CA ALA A 450 -33.47 20.15 -2.13
C ALA A 450 -33.18 18.66 -2.39
N ASP A 451 -34.21 17.84 -2.34
CA ASP A 451 -34.22 16.47 -2.84
C ASP A 451 -34.42 16.48 -4.36
N GLY A 452 -34.16 15.35 -5.02
CA GLY A 452 -34.34 15.20 -6.46
C GLY A 452 -33.17 14.50 -7.14
N PRO A 453 -33.04 14.63 -8.47
CA PRO A 453 -31.90 14.11 -9.22
C PRO A 453 -30.57 14.62 -8.63
N ILE A 454 -29.54 13.78 -8.63
CA ILE A 454 -28.21 14.13 -8.06
C ILE A 454 -27.65 15.45 -8.61
N ALA A 455 -27.93 15.79 -9.87
CA ALA A 455 -27.49 17.04 -10.50
C ALA A 455 -28.14 18.30 -9.90
N ASP A 456 -29.38 18.19 -9.40
CA ASP A 456 -30.17 19.31 -8.88
C ASP A 456 -30.26 19.30 -7.34
N ALA A 457 -29.91 18.17 -6.72
CA ALA A 457 -30.00 17.99 -5.28
C ALA A 457 -28.99 18.87 -4.54
N LEU A 458 -29.44 19.49 -3.46
CA LEU A 458 -28.61 20.32 -2.59
C LEU A 458 -28.45 19.67 -1.22
N LEU A 459 -27.24 19.78 -0.67
CA LEU A 459 -26.88 19.38 0.68
C LEU A 459 -26.39 20.59 1.46
N SER A 460 -26.34 20.51 2.78
CA SER A 460 -25.91 21.58 3.66
C SER A 460 -25.19 20.99 4.87
N TRP A 461 -23.86 21.06 4.87
CA TRP A 461 -23.00 20.47 5.91
C TRP A 461 -23.17 18.94 6.06
N PRO A 462 -23.01 18.16 4.97
CA PRO A 462 -23.08 16.70 5.04
C PRO A 462 -21.99 16.13 5.97
N ARG A 463 -22.32 15.07 6.73
CA ARG A 463 -21.41 14.37 7.66
C ARG A 463 -21.73 12.89 7.77
N PHE A 464 -20.77 12.11 8.29
CA PHE A 464 -20.96 10.70 8.66
C PHE A 464 -21.63 9.88 7.56
N PRO A 465 -21.00 9.75 6.37
CA PRO A 465 -21.54 8.88 5.34
C PRO A 465 -21.56 7.44 5.85
N VAL A 466 -22.55 6.65 5.42
CA VAL A 466 -22.68 5.22 5.71
C VAL A 466 -23.11 4.51 4.43
N LEU A 467 -22.47 3.38 4.14
CA LEU A 467 -22.79 2.51 3.01
C LEU A 467 -23.68 1.35 3.45
N LEU A 468 -24.80 1.14 2.74
CA LEU A 468 -25.62 -0.08 2.85
C LEU A 468 -25.82 -0.65 1.44
N GLY A 469 -24.90 -1.52 1.02
CA GLY A 469 -24.76 -1.91 -0.39
C GLY A 469 -24.37 -0.71 -1.24
N GLU A 470 -25.04 -0.51 -2.38
CA GLU A 470 -24.79 0.62 -3.28
C GLU A 470 -25.33 1.97 -2.78
N ARG A 471 -26.20 1.95 -1.75
CA ARG A 471 -26.86 3.14 -1.21
C ARG A 471 -25.93 3.86 -0.25
N VAL A 472 -25.85 5.18 -0.37
CA VAL A 472 -25.14 6.06 0.57
C VAL A 472 -26.16 6.79 1.44
N TYR A 473 -25.98 6.75 2.75
CA TYR A 473 -26.72 7.56 3.70
C TYR A 473 -25.80 8.61 4.30
N VAL A 474 -26.28 9.84 4.44
CA VAL A 474 -25.49 10.94 4.98
C VAL A 474 -26.34 11.81 5.91
N VAL A 475 -25.74 12.28 6.99
CA VAL A 475 -26.36 13.26 7.88
C VAL A 475 -26.22 14.65 7.26
N ASP A 476 -27.29 15.42 7.24
CA ASP A 476 -27.38 16.69 6.51
C ASP A 476 -28.14 17.78 7.28
N GLY A 477 -27.84 19.02 6.93
CA GLY A 477 -28.39 20.25 7.47
C GLY A 477 -27.54 20.86 8.59
N LYS A 478 -27.64 22.18 8.78
CA LYS A 478 -26.92 22.94 9.83
C LYS A 478 -27.07 22.40 11.26
N ARG A 479 -28.21 21.76 11.57
CA ARG A 479 -28.48 21.11 12.87
C ARG A 479 -28.16 19.61 12.90
N HIS A 480 -27.65 19.05 11.81
CA HIS A 480 -27.33 17.63 11.63
C HIS A 480 -28.56 16.71 11.85
N ALA A 481 -29.74 17.14 11.42
CA ALA A 481 -31.00 16.45 11.72
C ALA A 481 -31.54 15.63 10.53
N GLY A 482 -31.17 16.01 9.31
CA GLY A 482 -31.63 15.32 8.10
C GLY A 482 -30.83 14.06 7.86
N LEU A 483 -31.51 12.96 7.53
CA LEU A 483 -30.88 11.77 6.98
C LEU A 483 -31.19 11.76 5.48
N ARG A 484 -30.18 11.85 4.63
CA ARG A 484 -30.34 11.82 3.17
C ARG A 484 -29.88 10.46 2.65
N GLU A 485 -30.68 9.87 1.78
CA GLU A 485 -30.35 8.68 1.01
C GLU A 485 -29.94 9.13 -0.40
N ILE A 486 -28.77 8.69 -0.85
CA ILE A 486 -28.28 8.86 -2.22
C ILE A 486 -28.26 7.48 -2.85
N ALA A 487 -29.17 7.26 -3.80
CA ALA A 487 -29.32 5.99 -4.49
C ALA A 487 -30.01 6.20 -5.84
N GLU A 488 -29.69 5.37 -6.83
CA GLU A 488 -30.42 5.33 -8.12
C GLU A 488 -30.48 6.71 -8.81
N GLY A 489 -29.40 7.49 -8.73
CA GLY A 489 -29.33 8.83 -9.35
C GLY A 489 -30.16 9.91 -8.64
N GLN A 490 -30.66 9.64 -7.43
CA GLN A 490 -31.55 10.52 -6.68
C GLN A 490 -31.06 10.74 -5.26
N VAL A 491 -31.38 11.91 -4.70
CA VAL A 491 -31.25 12.23 -3.28
C VAL A 491 -32.65 12.32 -2.67
N ARG A 492 -32.87 11.60 -1.56
CA ARG A 492 -34.15 11.56 -0.84
C ARG A 492 -33.95 11.76 0.64
N THR A 493 -34.78 12.60 1.26
CA THR A 493 -34.81 12.74 2.72
C THR A 493 -35.55 11.56 3.34
N ARG A 494 -34.91 10.91 4.31
CA ARG A 494 -35.47 9.80 5.09
C ARG A 494 -35.93 10.31 6.45
N VAL A 495 -37.15 9.93 6.82
CA VAL A 495 -37.75 10.20 8.13
C VAL A 495 -38.41 8.91 8.63
N PRO A 496 -38.33 8.59 9.94
CA PRO A 496 -39.07 7.48 10.49
C PRO A 496 -40.58 7.61 10.24
N ARG A 497 -41.16 6.55 9.68
CA ARG A 497 -42.62 6.38 9.54
C ARG A 497 -43.25 5.98 10.87
N GLU A 498 -42.53 5.19 11.64
CA GLU A 498 -42.92 4.67 12.95
C GLU A 498 -41.70 4.67 13.88
N GLY A 499 -41.93 4.88 15.18
CA GLY A 499 -40.90 4.87 16.21
C GLY A 499 -40.32 6.24 16.58
N PRO A 500 -39.27 6.27 17.43
CA PRO A 500 -38.66 7.51 17.91
C PRO A 500 -38.02 8.30 16.77
N ARG A 501 -38.23 9.63 16.80
CA ARG A 501 -37.55 10.60 15.93
C ARG A 501 -36.35 11.21 16.64
N TRP A 502 -35.45 11.80 15.85
CA TRP A 502 -34.28 12.54 16.30
C TRP A 502 -34.35 14.00 15.87
N THR A 503 -33.73 14.86 16.65
CA THR A 503 -33.59 16.31 16.40
C THR A 503 -32.19 16.68 15.92
N ARG A 504 -31.20 15.84 16.23
CA ARG A 504 -29.80 15.96 15.84
C ARG A 504 -29.12 14.58 15.89
N ILE A 505 -28.37 14.23 14.86
CA ILE A 505 -27.57 13.01 14.80
C ILE A 505 -26.11 13.38 15.09
N ASP A 506 -25.55 12.82 16.16
CA ASP A 506 -24.15 13.02 16.55
C ASP A 506 -23.22 11.93 16.01
N ARG A 507 -23.71 10.69 15.81
CA ARG A 507 -23.04 9.65 15.02
C ARG A 507 -24.03 8.83 14.20
N LEU A 508 -23.60 8.43 13.01
CA LEU A 508 -24.30 7.50 12.13
C LEU A 508 -23.38 6.33 11.80
N ARG A 509 -23.90 5.11 11.92
CA ARG A 509 -23.22 3.84 11.59
C ARG A 509 -24.15 2.89 10.88
N GLY A 510 -23.61 1.86 10.24
CA GLY A 510 -24.38 0.79 9.61
C GLY A 510 -23.78 -0.58 9.88
N ASP A 511 -24.61 -1.61 9.90
CA ASP A 511 -24.22 -3.02 10.06
C ASP A 511 -24.39 -3.82 8.75
N GLY A 512 -24.53 -3.12 7.63
CA GLY A 512 -24.84 -3.70 6.32
C GLY A 512 -26.34 -3.94 6.07
N ARG A 513 -27.21 -3.82 7.08
CA ARG A 513 -28.66 -3.98 6.93
C ARG A 513 -29.45 -2.76 7.39
N VAL A 514 -29.08 -2.18 8.53
CA VAL A 514 -29.76 -1.04 9.14
C VAL A 514 -28.77 0.06 9.51
N LEU A 515 -29.35 1.21 9.87
CA LEU A 515 -28.61 2.36 10.37
C LEU A 515 -28.73 2.41 11.89
N TRP A 516 -27.62 2.73 12.54
CA TRP A 516 -27.52 2.98 13.97
C TRP A 516 -27.21 4.46 14.19
N ILE A 517 -28.07 5.12 14.96
CA ILE A 517 -28.03 6.56 15.21
C ILE A 517 -27.73 6.78 16.67
N LEU A 518 -26.69 7.55 16.96
CA LEU A 518 -26.48 8.19 18.25
C LEU A 518 -26.92 9.64 18.14
N ASP A 519 -27.86 10.05 18.99
CA ASP A 519 -28.37 11.42 19.00
C ASP A 519 -27.87 12.26 20.18
N GLU A 520 -28.24 13.55 20.18
CA GLU A 520 -27.82 14.52 21.20
C GLU A 520 -28.31 14.23 22.63
N ALA A 521 -29.31 13.36 22.77
CA ALA A 521 -29.84 12.90 24.05
C ALA A 521 -29.16 11.59 24.51
N SER A 522 -28.09 11.17 23.84
CA SER A 522 -27.39 9.89 24.05
C SER A 522 -28.31 8.68 23.93
N ARG A 523 -29.25 8.74 22.99
CA ARG A 523 -30.08 7.60 22.59
C ARG A 523 -29.41 6.87 21.44
N VAL A 524 -29.33 5.55 21.57
CA VAL A 524 -28.95 4.64 20.48
C VAL A 524 -30.22 4.17 19.80
N ILE A 525 -30.43 4.57 18.56
CA ILE A 525 -31.64 4.30 17.79
C ILE A 525 -31.30 3.43 16.59
N ARG A 526 -31.98 2.29 16.47
CA ARG A 526 -31.96 1.47 15.26
C ARG A 526 -32.95 2.04 14.26
N PHE A 527 -32.53 2.29 13.03
CA PHE A 527 -33.40 2.74 11.95
C PHE A 527 -33.24 1.81 10.74
N ASP A 528 -34.34 1.15 10.36
CA ASP A 528 -34.39 0.34 9.15
C ASP A 528 -34.85 1.21 7.97
N PRO A 529 -33.96 1.54 7.02
CA PRO A 529 -34.32 2.40 5.92
C PRO A 529 -35.31 1.73 4.95
N ARG A 530 -35.43 0.39 4.91
CA ARG A 530 -36.34 -0.30 3.98
C ARG A 530 -37.80 -0.18 4.43
N THR A 531 -38.04 -0.40 5.72
CA THR A 531 -39.38 -0.33 6.32
C THR A 531 -39.73 1.09 6.77
N GLY A 532 -38.72 1.91 7.09
CA GLY A 532 -38.89 3.24 7.68
C GLY A 532 -39.19 3.19 9.18
N VAL A 533 -39.00 2.05 9.83
CA VAL A 533 -39.24 1.86 11.27
C VAL A 533 -37.97 2.21 12.05
N SER A 534 -38.10 3.05 13.07
CA SER A 534 -37.06 3.26 14.09
C SER A 534 -37.45 2.59 15.41
N ARG A 535 -36.44 2.19 16.19
CA ARG A 535 -36.61 1.65 17.55
C ARG A 535 -35.51 2.15 18.46
N LEU A 536 -35.87 2.57 19.67
CA LEU A 536 -34.90 2.88 20.71
C LEU A 536 -34.25 1.57 21.15
N ARG A 537 -32.91 1.52 21.15
CA ARG A 537 -32.14 0.35 21.57
C ARG A 537 -31.58 0.52 22.97
N TYR A 538 -31.10 1.72 23.29
CA TYR A 538 -30.51 2.07 24.57
C TYR A 538 -30.57 3.57 24.78
N GLN A 539 -30.66 4.01 26.03
CA GLN A 539 -30.57 5.42 26.40
C GLN A 539 -29.64 5.57 27.60
N ALA A 540 -28.52 6.25 27.37
CA ALA A 540 -27.60 6.62 28.45
C ALA A 540 -28.08 7.90 29.14
N HIS A 541 -27.38 8.29 30.22
CA HIS A 541 -27.49 9.65 30.74
C HIS A 541 -27.15 10.68 29.65
N ALA A 542 -27.87 11.81 29.67
CA ALA A 542 -27.79 12.79 28.59
C ALA A 542 -26.35 13.29 28.36
N ARG A 543 -25.90 13.17 27.09
CA ARG A 543 -24.56 13.56 26.60
C ARG A 543 -23.39 12.75 27.15
N ASP A 544 -23.63 11.54 27.64
CA ASP A 544 -22.55 10.68 28.11
C ASP A 544 -21.82 9.97 26.96
N LEU A 545 -22.58 9.44 25.99
CA LEU A 545 -22.03 8.73 24.83
C LEU A 545 -21.52 9.68 23.74
N VAL A 546 -20.33 9.38 23.21
CA VAL A 546 -19.64 10.18 22.16
C VAL A 546 -19.31 9.39 20.90
N ALA A 547 -19.25 8.05 20.99
CA ALA A 547 -18.92 7.17 19.89
C ALA A 547 -19.79 5.92 19.90
N LEU A 548 -20.01 5.37 18.70
CA LEU A 548 -20.83 4.19 18.44
C LEU A 548 -20.23 3.47 17.24
N ASP A 549 -20.20 2.14 17.29
CA ASP A 549 -19.99 1.27 16.14
C ASP A 549 -20.78 -0.03 16.29
N ALA A 550 -21.06 -0.71 15.18
CA ALA A 550 -21.83 -1.95 15.17
C ALA A 550 -21.00 -3.09 14.57
N GLY A 551 -20.89 -4.19 15.31
CA GLY A 551 -20.28 -5.42 14.83
C GLY A 551 -21.19 -6.17 13.85
N PRO A 552 -20.62 -7.04 12.99
CA PRO A 552 -21.37 -7.84 12.01
C PRO A 552 -22.32 -8.87 12.65
N ASP A 553 -22.11 -9.19 13.93
CA ASP A 553 -22.96 -10.05 14.76
C ASP A 553 -24.09 -9.30 15.46
N GLY A 554 -24.19 -7.98 15.26
CA GLY A 554 -25.19 -7.12 15.88
C GLY A 554 -24.83 -6.61 17.28
N ARG A 555 -23.65 -6.93 17.81
CA ARG A 555 -23.13 -6.28 19.03
C ARG A 555 -22.85 -4.81 18.75
N LEU A 556 -23.20 -3.95 19.69
CA LEU A 556 -22.91 -2.51 19.61
C LEU A 556 -21.78 -2.17 20.56
N TYR A 557 -20.83 -1.36 20.09
CA TYR A 557 -19.72 -0.86 20.89
C TYR A 557 -19.91 0.64 21.11
N LEU A 558 -19.91 1.05 22.37
CA LEU A 558 -20.24 2.41 22.79
C LEU A 558 -19.04 3.02 23.51
N GLY A 559 -18.69 4.25 23.16
CA GLY A 559 -17.65 5.02 23.82
C GLY A 559 -18.27 6.24 24.50
N ASP A 560 -17.86 6.53 25.72
CA ASP A 560 -18.31 7.70 26.46
C ASP A 560 -17.25 8.79 26.63
N ARG A 561 -17.69 9.93 27.12
CA ARG A 561 -16.85 11.12 27.36
C ARG A 561 -15.76 10.91 28.42
N HIS A 562 -15.84 9.84 29.21
CA HIS A 562 -14.85 9.49 30.23
C HIS A 562 -13.81 8.48 29.70
N GLY A 563 -13.85 8.19 28.39
CA GLY A 563 -12.94 7.25 27.74
C GLY A 563 -13.25 5.78 28.03
N ARG A 564 -14.43 5.48 28.58
CA ARG A 564 -14.85 4.09 28.84
C ARG A 564 -15.46 3.49 27.58
N VAL A 565 -15.28 2.18 27.43
CA VAL A 565 -15.83 1.40 26.31
C VAL A 565 -16.79 0.35 26.84
N TRP A 566 -17.97 0.29 26.23
CA TRP A 566 -19.06 -0.59 26.60
C TRP A 566 -19.51 -1.44 25.41
N GLN A 567 -20.09 -2.61 25.68
CA GLN A 567 -20.71 -3.48 24.68
C GLN A 567 -22.17 -3.73 25.03
N LEU A 568 -23.05 -3.63 24.05
CA LEU A 568 -24.44 -4.04 24.15
C LEU A 568 -24.70 -5.19 23.18
N SER A 569 -24.97 -6.39 23.70
CA SER A 569 -25.25 -7.56 22.85
C SER A 569 -26.66 -7.51 22.27
N PRO A 570 -26.96 -8.24 21.17
CA PRO A 570 -28.32 -8.41 20.71
C PRO A 570 -29.21 -9.06 21.78
N GLY A 571 -30.27 -8.38 22.21
CA GLY A 571 -31.25 -8.91 23.17
C GLY A 571 -31.07 -8.43 24.62
N ASP A 572 -29.89 -7.94 25.00
CA ASP A 572 -29.64 -7.41 26.34
C ASP A 572 -30.25 -6.01 26.53
N ASP A 573 -30.75 -5.65 27.69
CA ASP A 573 -31.28 -4.30 27.92
C ASP A 573 -30.20 -3.28 28.33
N GLU A 574 -29.14 -3.74 29.00
CA GLU A 574 -28.06 -2.91 29.55
C GLU A 574 -26.69 -3.29 28.94
N PRO A 575 -25.81 -2.30 28.68
CA PRO A 575 -24.47 -2.57 28.16
C PRO A 575 -23.52 -3.02 29.27
N VAL A 576 -22.60 -3.92 28.91
CA VAL A 576 -21.50 -4.38 29.76
C VAL A 576 -20.28 -3.49 29.59
N LEU A 577 -19.64 -3.09 30.69
CA LEU A 577 -18.39 -2.35 30.68
C LEU A 577 -17.23 -3.24 30.25
N LEU A 578 -16.57 -2.91 29.13
CA LEU A 578 -15.39 -3.64 28.65
C LEU A 578 -14.08 -3.00 29.14
N PHE A 579 -14.01 -1.67 29.08
CA PHE A 579 -12.84 -0.88 29.47
C PHE A 579 -13.27 0.27 30.37
N ALA A 580 -12.82 0.24 31.63
CA ALA A 580 -13.21 1.19 32.67
C ALA A 580 -12.39 2.49 32.67
N ASN A 581 -11.27 2.53 31.93
CA ASN A 581 -10.37 3.69 31.83
C ASN A 581 -9.89 4.23 33.19
N THR A 582 -9.51 3.35 34.11
CA THR A 582 -9.17 3.69 35.52
C THR A 582 -7.70 3.96 35.75
N ALA A 583 -6.84 3.75 34.76
CA ALA A 583 -5.40 3.89 34.92
C ALA A 583 -5.00 5.34 35.25
N PRO A 584 -4.00 5.55 36.13
CA PRO A 584 -3.62 6.90 36.58
C PRO A 584 -2.82 7.69 35.53
N GLN A 585 -2.34 7.03 34.46
CA GLN A 585 -1.48 7.63 33.45
C GLN A 585 -2.04 7.37 32.05
N LEU A 586 -2.08 8.41 31.21
CA LEU A 586 -2.44 8.31 29.79
C LEU A 586 -1.46 7.43 29.01
N LEU A 587 -0.19 7.50 29.39
CA LEU A 587 0.85 6.68 28.81
C LEU A 587 1.94 6.45 29.86
N PRO A 588 2.10 5.21 30.35
CA PRO A 588 3.13 4.89 31.34
C PRO A 588 4.53 5.14 30.79
N GLN A 589 5.30 6.03 31.40
CA GLN A 589 6.65 6.41 30.94
C GLN A 589 7.77 5.91 31.87
N ARG A 590 7.52 4.90 32.72
CA ARG A 590 8.59 4.34 33.55
C ARG A 590 9.48 3.45 32.70
N LYS A 591 10.74 3.39 33.11
CA LYS A 591 11.73 2.51 32.49
C LYS A 591 11.28 1.04 32.60
N GLY A 592 10.83 0.44 31.50
CA GLY A 592 10.23 -0.91 31.51
C GLY A 592 8.79 -0.97 30.98
N ASP A 593 8.13 0.18 30.76
CA ASP A 593 6.78 0.26 30.23
C ASP A 593 6.76 0.25 28.69
N PHE A 594 6.13 -0.77 28.10
CA PHE A 594 6.01 -0.91 26.64
C PHE A 594 4.70 -1.60 26.26
N PHE A 595 4.32 -1.44 25.00
CA PHE A 595 3.18 -2.15 24.43
C PHE A 595 3.44 -3.66 24.28
N PRO A 596 2.38 -4.49 24.37
CA PRO A 596 1.01 -4.12 24.75
C PRO A 596 0.85 -3.83 26.24
N PHE A 597 -0.01 -2.87 26.59
CA PHE A 597 -0.35 -2.56 27.98
C PHE A 597 -1.62 -3.28 28.42
N ARG A 598 -1.68 -3.77 29.66
CA ARG A 598 -2.97 -4.19 30.24
C ARG A 598 -3.91 -2.99 30.42
N PHE A 599 -5.22 -3.23 30.40
CA PHE A 599 -6.24 -2.18 30.55
C PHE A 599 -6.06 -1.33 31.82
N GLU A 600 -5.51 -1.89 32.88
CA GLU A 600 -5.34 -1.22 34.18
C GLU A 600 -4.08 -0.32 34.22
N ARG A 601 -3.22 -0.40 33.20
CA ARG A 601 -1.92 0.30 33.16
C ARG A 601 -1.96 1.59 32.35
N MET A 602 -2.81 1.69 31.32
CA MET A 602 -2.84 2.82 30.41
C MET A 602 -4.27 3.35 30.24
N ALA A 603 -4.41 4.68 30.33
CA ALA A 603 -5.67 5.38 30.11
C ALA A 603 -5.78 5.98 28.71
N ILE A 604 -7.00 6.20 28.26
CA ILE A 604 -7.37 6.95 27.05
C ILE A 604 -7.82 8.35 27.51
N GLU A 605 -7.34 9.41 26.87
CA GLU A 605 -7.69 10.78 27.31
C GLU A 605 -9.10 11.14 26.88
N THR A 606 -9.42 10.98 25.59
CA THR A 606 -10.73 11.26 25.04
C THR A 606 -10.99 10.39 23.82
N ILE A 607 -12.14 9.72 23.78
CA ILE A 607 -12.58 8.96 22.60
C ILE A 607 -13.12 9.96 21.57
N GLY A 608 -12.38 10.16 20.48
CA GLY A 608 -12.86 10.91 19.32
C GLY A 608 -13.82 10.09 18.45
N ASP A 609 -13.48 8.81 18.27
CA ASP A 609 -14.24 7.80 17.54
C ASP A 609 -13.77 6.39 17.94
N LEU A 610 -14.54 5.36 17.61
CA LEU A 610 -14.16 3.97 17.75
C LEU A 610 -14.69 3.12 16.59
N ARG A 611 -13.99 2.03 16.28
CA ARG A 611 -14.40 1.02 15.30
C ARG A 611 -14.17 -0.39 15.84
N TYR A 612 -15.15 -1.27 15.68
CA TYR A 612 -14.95 -2.69 15.95
C TYR A 612 -14.14 -3.32 14.82
N VAL A 613 -13.23 -4.22 15.19
CA VAL A 613 -12.33 -4.94 14.28
C VAL A 613 -12.63 -6.44 14.40
N PRO A 614 -13.57 -6.97 13.59
CA PRO A 614 -14.01 -8.36 13.71
C PRO A 614 -12.86 -9.38 13.61
N ARG A 615 -11.86 -9.08 12.78
CA ARG A 615 -10.68 -9.95 12.56
C ARG A 615 -9.93 -10.33 13.84
N TYR A 616 -9.92 -9.43 14.82
CA TYR A 616 -9.15 -9.55 16.05
C TYR A 616 -10.01 -9.55 17.31
N ASP A 617 -11.34 -9.51 17.14
CA ASP A 617 -12.30 -9.35 18.22
C ASP A 617 -11.92 -8.22 19.20
N GLY A 618 -11.76 -7.02 18.65
CA GLY A 618 -11.35 -5.86 19.44
C GLY A 618 -11.83 -4.53 18.90
N VAL A 619 -11.56 -3.46 19.65
CA VAL A 619 -12.01 -2.10 19.32
C VAL A 619 -10.82 -1.21 19.04
N LEU A 620 -10.75 -0.63 17.84
CA LEU A 620 -9.84 0.43 17.49
C LEU A 620 -10.41 1.77 17.97
N VAL A 621 -9.70 2.41 18.89
CA VAL A 621 -10.09 3.69 19.50
C VAL A 621 -9.20 4.80 18.97
N GLN A 622 -9.84 5.90 18.58
CA GLN A 622 -9.18 7.16 18.29
C GLN A 622 -9.02 7.96 19.60
N ASP A 623 -7.86 7.81 20.23
CA ASP A 623 -7.46 8.50 21.46
C ASP A 623 -6.98 9.92 21.13
N MET A 624 -7.78 10.91 21.49
CA MET A 624 -7.55 12.32 21.16
C MET A 624 -6.98 13.06 22.38
N HIS A 625 -5.77 13.58 22.22
CA HIS A 625 -5.04 14.27 23.29
C HIS A 625 -5.34 15.78 23.28
N SER A 626 -5.36 16.39 24.47
CA SER A 626 -5.53 17.84 24.59
C SER A 626 -4.23 18.59 24.23
N VAL A 627 -4.39 19.79 23.66
CA VAL A 627 -3.26 20.66 23.33
C VAL A 627 -2.91 21.50 24.56
N ALA A 628 -1.66 21.45 25.02
CA ALA A 628 -1.21 22.19 26.19
C ALA A 628 -1.37 23.71 26.01
N ARG A 629 -1.70 24.42 27.10
CA ARG A 629 -1.90 25.87 27.10
C ARG A 629 -0.60 26.58 26.71
N GLY A 630 -0.63 27.42 25.67
CA GLY A 630 0.54 28.10 25.12
C GLY A 630 1.28 27.33 24.01
N SER A 631 0.76 26.17 23.58
CA SER A 631 1.20 25.54 22.33
C SER A 631 0.92 26.45 21.13
N PRO A 632 1.67 26.33 20.02
CA PRO A 632 1.38 27.07 18.80
C PRO A 632 -0.09 26.95 18.40
N GLU A 633 -0.71 28.04 17.93
CA GLU A 633 -2.07 27.95 17.39
C GLU A 633 -2.08 27.01 16.17
N GLY A 634 -3.11 26.17 16.07
CA GLY A 634 -3.29 25.26 14.93
C GLY A 634 -2.64 23.89 15.03
N VAL A 635 -2.14 23.45 16.21
CA VAL A 635 -1.70 22.06 16.40
C VAL A 635 -2.86 21.10 16.16
N THR A 636 -2.71 20.24 15.15
CA THR A 636 -3.74 19.27 14.77
C THR A 636 -3.29 17.83 15.02
N GLU A 637 -2.00 17.61 15.19
CA GLU A 637 -1.32 16.36 15.51
C GLU A 637 -1.55 15.97 16.97
N ARG A 638 -2.70 15.35 17.23
CA ARG A 638 -3.13 15.00 18.59
C ARG A 638 -3.87 13.68 18.69
N ILE A 639 -3.86 12.88 17.63
CA ILE A 639 -4.58 11.61 17.57
C ILE A 639 -3.60 10.44 17.68
N HIS A 640 -3.89 9.52 18.60
CA HIS A 640 -3.31 8.19 18.65
C HIS A 640 -4.38 7.14 18.34
N LEU A 641 -4.00 6.09 17.62
CA LEU A 641 -4.87 4.94 17.37
C LEU A 641 -4.47 3.80 18.30
N ARG A 642 -5.41 3.35 19.12
CA ARG A 642 -5.22 2.33 20.17
C ARG A 642 -6.16 1.17 19.94
N PHE A 643 -5.62 -0.03 19.78
CA PHE A 643 -6.42 -1.24 19.63
C PHE A 643 -6.60 -1.93 20.97
N LEU A 644 -7.85 -2.06 21.42
CA LEU A 644 -8.21 -2.77 22.64
C LEU A 644 -8.58 -4.22 22.25
N SER A 645 -7.67 -5.15 22.51
CA SER A 645 -7.94 -6.60 22.42
C SER A 645 -8.86 -6.98 23.58
N LEU A 646 -10.05 -7.47 23.27
CA LEU A 646 -11.04 -7.84 24.29
C LEU A 646 -10.72 -9.20 24.92
N ALA A 647 -10.23 -10.14 24.12
CA ALA A 647 -9.85 -11.47 24.58
C ALA A 647 -8.73 -11.41 25.64
N ASP A 648 -7.66 -10.65 25.36
CA ASP A 648 -6.48 -10.62 26.24
C ASP A 648 -6.47 -9.42 27.20
N ARG A 649 -7.48 -8.55 27.12
CA ARG A 649 -7.58 -7.28 27.88
C ARG A 649 -6.32 -6.42 27.79
N LYS A 650 -5.79 -6.30 26.58
CA LYS A 650 -4.55 -5.61 26.26
C LYS A 650 -4.79 -4.48 25.24
N ILE A 651 -4.11 -3.38 25.43
CA ILE A 651 -4.05 -2.23 24.54
C ILE A 651 -2.80 -2.37 23.70
N TYR A 652 -2.97 -2.42 22.39
CA TYR A 652 -1.92 -2.40 21.38
C TYR A 652 -1.88 -1.02 20.70
N PRO A 653 -0.71 -0.55 20.25
CA PRO A 653 -0.65 0.59 19.37
C PRO A 653 -1.12 0.10 17.99
N TRP A 654 -1.95 0.88 17.31
CA TRP A 654 -2.21 0.61 15.89
C TRP A 654 -1.06 1.21 15.09
N VAL A 655 -0.11 0.38 14.68
CA VAL A 655 1.15 0.83 14.09
C VAL A 655 0.85 1.59 12.79
N HIS A 656 1.46 2.77 12.68
CA HIS A 656 1.47 3.48 11.41
C HIS A 656 2.68 2.98 10.60
N PRO A 657 2.47 2.42 9.40
CA PRO A 657 3.55 1.80 8.62
C PRO A 657 4.54 2.81 8.01
N LEU A 658 4.21 4.11 8.03
CA LEU A 658 5.02 5.18 7.43
C LEU A 658 5.24 6.39 8.35
N VAL A 659 6.21 7.23 8.04
CA VAL A 659 6.19 8.64 8.44
C VAL A 659 5.74 9.40 7.20
N HIS A 660 4.43 9.65 7.04
CA HIS A 660 3.96 10.45 5.91
C HIS A 660 4.31 11.92 6.12
N GLY A 661 4.86 12.55 5.07
CA GLY A 661 5.49 13.88 5.05
C GLY A 661 4.57 15.06 5.32
N GLY A 662 3.96 15.11 6.50
CA GLY A 662 3.28 16.29 7.00
C GLY A 662 2.72 16.16 8.42
N GLY A 663 2.87 14.99 9.07
CA GLY A 663 2.75 14.90 10.53
C GLY A 663 4.08 15.30 11.17
N HIS A 664 4.05 16.28 12.07
CA HIS A 664 5.25 16.66 12.81
C HIS A 664 5.69 15.51 13.74
N MET A 665 6.86 14.91 13.46
CA MET A 665 7.59 14.14 14.46
C MET A 665 8.25 15.15 15.41
N PHE A 666 7.73 15.29 16.63
CA PHE A 666 8.38 16.12 17.63
C PHE A 666 9.45 15.32 18.36
N HIS A 667 10.68 15.82 18.33
CA HIS A 667 11.73 15.38 19.24
C HIS A 667 11.49 15.98 20.62
N ASN A 668 11.17 15.13 21.59
CA ASN A 668 11.15 15.48 23.00
C ASN A 668 12.59 15.67 23.49
N ARG A 669 12.95 16.92 23.77
CA ARG A 669 14.30 17.32 24.20
C ARG A 669 14.73 16.73 25.56
N HIS A 670 13.78 16.39 26.42
CA HIS A 670 14.07 15.88 27.77
C HIS A 670 14.23 14.36 27.78
N THR A 671 13.41 13.65 27.02
CA THR A 671 13.45 12.18 26.93
C THR A 671 14.24 11.65 25.72
N LYS A 672 14.73 12.54 24.85
CA LYS A 672 15.35 12.24 23.55
C LYS A 672 14.49 11.35 22.64
N ALA A 673 13.16 11.55 22.70
CA ALA A 673 12.15 10.68 22.09
C ALA A 673 11.49 11.32 20.84
N LEU A 674 11.12 10.55 19.82
CA LEU A 674 10.24 10.91 18.71
C LEU A 674 8.78 10.55 19.05
N SER A 675 7.90 11.56 19.15
CA SER A 675 6.45 11.31 19.26
C SER A 675 5.78 11.34 17.89
N SER A 676 4.96 10.34 17.59
CA SER A 676 4.14 10.29 16.35
C SER A 676 2.67 10.46 16.68
N TYR A 677 2.03 11.43 16.02
CA TYR A 677 0.63 11.78 16.16
C TYR A 677 0.00 11.84 14.77
N LEU A 678 -1.25 11.40 14.65
CA LEU A 678 -2.07 11.71 13.49
C LEU A 678 -2.71 13.09 13.67
N HIS A 679 -2.95 13.76 12.55
CA HIS A 679 -3.78 14.96 12.53
C HIS A 679 -5.19 14.65 12.98
N LEU A 680 -5.90 15.65 13.49
CA LEU A 680 -7.33 15.58 13.72
C LEU A 680 -8.03 15.09 12.46
N GLY A 681 -8.68 13.94 12.58
CA GLY A 681 -9.22 13.19 11.44
C GLY A 681 -10.41 12.33 11.83
N THR A 682 -10.90 11.58 10.85
CA THR A 682 -11.92 10.54 10.99
C THR A 682 -11.47 9.30 10.24
N MET A 683 -11.93 8.13 10.69
CA MET A 683 -11.48 6.84 10.18
C MET A 683 -12.62 5.96 9.65
N ALA A 684 -12.29 5.16 8.64
CA ALA A 684 -13.07 4.02 8.20
C ALA A 684 -12.13 2.80 8.05
N LEU A 685 -12.66 1.61 8.29
CA LEU A 685 -11.94 0.35 8.09
C LEU A 685 -12.63 -0.41 6.96
N ASP A 686 -11.84 -0.95 6.04
CA ASP A 686 -12.37 -1.94 5.10
C ASP A 686 -12.67 -3.24 5.86
N PRO A 687 -13.93 -3.69 5.91
CA PRO A 687 -14.32 -4.87 6.68
C PRO A 687 -13.70 -6.18 6.15
N GLN A 688 -13.21 -6.22 4.91
CA GLN A 688 -12.54 -7.40 4.35
C GLN A 688 -11.04 -7.41 4.69
N THR A 689 -10.39 -6.27 4.49
CA THR A 689 -8.92 -6.19 4.51
C THR A 689 -8.33 -5.60 5.81
N ASN A 690 -9.17 -4.99 6.66
CA ASN A 690 -8.78 -4.12 7.79
C ASN A 690 -7.86 -2.95 7.41
N THR A 691 -7.80 -2.61 6.12
CA THR A 691 -7.12 -1.39 5.69
C THR A 691 -7.83 -0.19 6.30
N LEU A 692 -7.05 0.67 6.94
CA LEU A 692 -7.48 1.90 7.55
C LEU A 692 -7.45 3.03 6.53
N PHE A 693 -8.59 3.70 6.36
CA PHE A 693 -8.71 4.94 5.60
C PHE A 693 -8.83 6.09 6.59
N TYR A 694 -7.86 6.98 6.59
CA TYR A 694 -7.79 8.11 7.53
C TYR A 694 -7.91 9.44 6.79
N LEU A 695 -8.98 10.18 7.08
CA LEU A 695 -9.29 11.45 6.45
C LEU A 695 -9.04 12.59 7.43
N GLU A 696 -8.23 13.56 7.04
CA GLU A 696 -7.92 14.72 7.87
C GLU A 696 -9.02 15.78 7.78
N LEU A 697 -9.43 16.33 8.92
CA LEU A 697 -10.62 17.20 8.96
C LEU A 697 -10.34 18.63 8.49
N GLU A 698 -9.09 19.07 8.48
CA GLU A 698 -8.70 20.45 8.15
C GLU A 698 -7.76 20.53 6.94
N ARG A 699 -7.56 19.41 6.24
CA ARG A 699 -6.69 19.29 5.07
C ARG A 699 -7.36 18.45 4.00
N SER A 700 -6.99 18.67 2.74
CA SER A 700 -7.42 17.84 1.60
C SER A 700 -6.61 16.53 1.52
N ARG A 701 -6.46 15.82 2.65
CA ARG A 701 -5.59 14.66 2.76
C ARG A 701 -6.34 13.41 3.22
N LEU A 702 -6.24 12.36 2.42
CA LEU A 702 -6.78 11.03 2.69
C LEU A 702 -5.64 10.01 2.60
N LEU A 703 -5.44 9.26 3.68
CA LEU A 703 -4.43 8.20 3.77
C LEU A 703 -5.11 6.82 3.69
N GLN A 704 -4.49 5.91 2.96
CA GLN A 704 -4.76 4.48 2.99
C GLN A 704 -3.59 3.82 3.72
N LEU A 705 -3.87 3.18 4.84
CA LEU A 705 -2.88 2.55 5.71
C LEU A 705 -3.26 1.09 5.89
N SER A 706 -2.29 0.21 5.78
CA SER A 706 -2.46 -1.21 6.06
C SER A 706 -2.90 -1.46 7.51
N ASP A 707 -3.35 -2.68 7.74
CA ASP A 707 -3.69 -3.15 9.08
C ASP A 707 -2.51 -2.93 10.03
N GLY A 708 -2.70 -2.07 11.02
CA GLY A 708 -1.65 -1.64 11.94
C GLY A 708 -1.26 -2.68 12.99
N LEU A 709 -1.93 -3.84 13.04
CA LEU A 709 -1.48 -4.98 13.83
C LEU A 709 -0.74 -6.01 12.98
N LEU A 710 -0.99 -6.06 11.67
CA LEU A 710 -0.09 -6.77 10.78
C LEU A 710 1.26 -6.06 10.88
N GLY A 711 2.31 -6.83 11.18
CA GLY A 711 3.73 -6.44 11.15
C GLY A 711 4.17 -5.39 12.16
N THR A 712 5.16 -5.82 12.94
CA THR A 712 5.92 -5.14 14.01
C THR A 712 5.31 -5.30 15.39
N ALA A 713 5.89 -6.23 16.13
CA ALA A 713 5.84 -6.23 17.58
C ALA A 713 7.28 -6.09 18.07
N LYS A 714 7.60 -4.96 18.69
CA LYS A 714 8.82 -4.84 19.50
C LYS A 714 8.44 -4.88 20.97
N LEU A 715 9.23 -5.64 21.73
CA LEU A 715 9.08 -5.84 23.17
C LEU A 715 9.80 -4.77 24.00
N GLY A 716 9.27 -4.63 25.22
CA GLY A 716 9.87 -3.89 26.31
C GLY A 716 11.02 -4.57 27.05
N HIS A 717 11.68 -3.79 27.92
CA HIS A 717 12.91 -4.09 28.68
C HIS A 717 12.61 -4.64 30.10
N HIS A 718 13.42 -5.50 30.75
CA HIS A 718 14.74 -5.22 31.38
C HIS A 718 15.40 -6.45 32.09
N VAL A 719 16.74 -6.54 32.08
CA VAL A 719 17.60 -6.70 33.30
C VAL A 719 18.91 -5.88 33.13
N THR A 720 19.31 -5.12 34.15
CA THR A 720 20.52 -4.26 34.21
C THR A 720 21.78 -5.03 34.66
N ARG A 721 22.95 -4.46 34.33
CA ARG A 721 24.31 -5.04 34.36
C ARG A 721 24.88 -5.51 35.73
N ALA A 722 24.11 -5.48 36.83
CA ALA A 722 24.65 -5.67 38.19
C ALA A 722 24.41 -7.07 38.79
N THR A 723 23.55 -7.90 38.22
CA THR A 723 23.22 -9.21 38.82
C THR A 723 23.01 -10.23 37.71
N HIS A 724 24.05 -11.01 37.41
CA HIS A 724 23.85 -12.31 36.78
C HIS A 724 23.52 -13.30 37.90
N GLY A 725 22.43 -14.04 37.75
CA GLY A 725 22.01 -15.13 38.63
C GLY A 725 20.90 -14.76 39.62
N GLY A 726 19.66 -15.16 39.30
CA GLY A 726 18.54 -15.18 40.26
C GLY A 726 17.14 -15.14 39.62
N LEU A 727 16.11 -15.43 40.43
CA LEU A 727 14.67 -15.37 40.11
C LEU A 727 14.23 -14.11 39.32
N LYS A 728 15.01 -13.01 39.34
CA LYS A 728 14.76 -11.78 38.58
C LYS A 728 14.82 -11.94 37.05
N ASP A 729 15.50 -12.95 36.50
CA ASP A 729 15.55 -13.22 35.05
C ASP A 729 14.19 -13.69 34.48
N VAL A 730 13.32 -14.24 35.33
CA VAL A 730 11.99 -14.76 34.98
C VAL A 730 10.96 -13.65 34.73
N PHE A 731 10.99 -12.55 35.49
CA PHE A 731 9.84 -11.63 35.57
C PHE A 731 9.79 -10.51 34.51
N GLY A 732 10.93 -10.05 33.98
CA GLY A 732 10.97 -8.90 33.06
C GLY A 732 10.83 -9.24 31.58
N ILE A 733 11.16 -10.48 31.19
CA ILE A 733 11.28 -10.92 29.79
C ILE A 733 9.97 -11.54 29.28
N ARG A 734 9.16 -12.14 30.15
CA ARG A 734 8.19 -13.17 29.74
C ARG A 734 6.74 -12.70 29.46
N ALA A 735 6.32 -11.52 29.94
CA ALA A 735 5.00 -10.94 29.61
C ALA A 735 4.89 -10.42 28.16
N GLY A 736 6.01 -9.97 27.58
CA GLY A 736 6.11 -9.62 26.17
C GLY A 736 6.11 -10.85 25.26
N THR A 737 6.81 -11.91 25.66
CA THR A 737 6.87 -13.20 24.95
C THR A 737 5.50 -13.86 24.83
N SER A 738 4.70 -13.89 25.91
CA SER A 738 3.34 -14.47 25.90
C SER A 738 2.41 -13.80 24.87
N ALA A 739 2.47 -12.48 24.69
CA ALA A 739 1.68 -11.80 23.67
C ALA A 739 2.14 -12.13 22.23
N MET A 740 3.42 -12.42 22.01
CA MET A 740 3.93 -12.83 20.68
C MET A 740 3.58 -14.27 20.32
N LEU A 741 3.42 -15.14 21.32
CA LEU A 741 3.01 -16.54 21.16
C LEU A 741 1.50 -16.70 20.93
N THR A 742 0.68 -15.71 21.32
CA THR A 742 -0.78 -15.80 21.18
C THR A 742 -1.35 -14.84 20.13
N HIS A 743 -0.64 -13.77 19.78
CA HIS A 743 -1.08 -12.79 18.81
C HIS A 743 -0.44 -12.99 17.42
N HIS A 744 -1.18 -13.71 16.56
CA HIS A 744 -0.78 -14.09 15.19
C HIS A 744 -1.56 -13.32 14.11
N PRO A 745 -1.38 -12.00 13.94
CA PRO A 745 -2.07 -11.25 12.89
C PRO A 745 -1.71 -11.74 11.48
N GLU A 746 -0.50 -12.27 11.29
CA GLU A 746 0.02 -12.80 10.02
C GLU A 746 -0.81 -13.91 9.38
N ARG A 747 -1.61 -14.65 10.16
CA ARG A 747 -2.57 -15.64 9.62
C ARG A 747 -3.56 -15.00 8.63
N TRP A 748 -3.75 -13.69 8.74
CA TRP A 748 -4.61 -12.88 7.89
C TRP A 748 -3.86 -12.17 6.75
N ALA A 749 -2.56 -12.43 6.55
CA ALA A 749 -1.78 -11.77 5.49
C ALA A 749 -2.44 -11.94 4.11
N HIS A 750 -3.02 -13.11 3.83
CA HIS A 750 -3.76 -13.39 2.59
C HIS A 750 -4.99 -12.50 2.35
N ARG A 751 -5.47 -11.79 3.37
CA ARG A 751 -6.62 -10.86 3.30
C ARG A 751 -6.22 -9.38 3.29
N ARG A 752 -4.94 -9.02 3.38
CA ARG A 752 -4.52 -7.62 3.27
C ARG A 752 -4.71 -7.12 1.83
N LEU A 753 -5.13 -5.86 1.70
CA LEU A 753 -5.45 -5.22 0.42
C LEU A 753 -4.26 -5.27 -0.53
N GLU A 754 -4.51 -5.68 -1.76
CA GLU A 754 -3.53 -5.79 -2.83
C GLU A 754 -4.06 -5.05 -4.07
N PRO A 755 -3.59 -3.82 -4.36
CA PRO A 755 -4.12 -3.01 -5.46
C PRO A 755 -3.89 -3.62 -6.85
N LEU A 756 -2.80 -4.38 -7.03
CA LEU A 756 -2.47 -5.06 -8.29
C LEU A 756 -2.35 -6.57 -8.05
N PRO A 757 -3.08 -7.41 -8.81
CA PRO A 757 -3.06 -8.85 -8.58
C PRO A 757 -1.63 -9.41 -8.77
N ARG A 758 -1.05 -9.93 -7.68
CA ARG A 758 0.30 -10.50 -7.63
C ARG A 758 0.27 -11.90 -7.03
N ARG A 759 1.26 -12.72 -7.36
CA ARG A 759 1.45 -14.06 -6.77
C ARG A 759 1.92 -13.91 -5.32
N GLY A 760 1.20 -14.49 -4.36
CA GLY A 760 1.52 -14.36 -2.93
C GLY A 760 0.26 -14.38 -2.04
N PRO A 761 0.34 -13.90 -0.80
CA PRO A 761 1.53 -13.34 -0.15
C PRO A 761 2.52 -14.44 0.25
N TYR A 762 3.80 -14.25 -0.09
CA TYR A 762 4.88 -15.00 0.54
C TYR A 762 5.20 -14.34 1.88
N LEU A 763 5.35 -15.14 2.93
CA LEU A 763 5.50 -14.63 4.29
C LEU A 763 6.96 -14.67 4.73
N GLY A 764 7.50 -13.51 5.08
CA GLY A 764 8.77 -13.38 5.79
C GLY A 764 8.55 -13.19 7.29
N LEU A 765 9.42 -13.78 8.10
CA LEU A 765 9.55 -13.49 9.53
C LEU A 765 10.93 -12.93 9.81
N MET A 766 10.98 -11.73 10.37
CA MET A 766 12.20 -11.11 10.84
C MET A 766 12.28 -11.20 12.36
N LEU A 767 13.28 -11.91 12.86
CA LEU A 767 13.61 -11.98 14.27
C LEU A 767 14.83 -11.11 14.53
N GLY A 768 14.69 -10.13 15.42
CA GLY A 768 15.75 -9.20 15.70
C GLY A 768 15.71 -8.56 17.07
N SER A 769 16.52 -7.55 17.27
CA SER A 769 16.67 -6.80 18.48
C SER A 769 16.09 -5.37 18.39
N SER A 770 16.37 -4.57 19.40
CA SER A 770 16.17 -3.13 19.40
C SER A 770 17.02 -2.33 18.38
N LEU A 771 17.92 -2.96 17.63
CA LEU A 771 18.61 -2.34 16.49
C LEU A 771 17.68 -2.27 15.27
N THR A 772 16.92 -3.33 15.02
CA THR A 772 16.03 -3.41 13.87
C THR A 772 14.63 -2.86 14.12
N SER A 773 14.31 -2.49 15.35
CA SER A 773 13.12 -1.70 15.67
C SER A 773 13.42 -0.68 16.75
N VAL A 774 13.03 0.57 16.49
CA VAL A 774 13.00 1.63 17.49
C VAL A 774 11.57 1.71 17.99
N THR A 775 11.39 1.52 19.28
CA THR A 775 10.09 1.71 19.93
C THR A 775 10.31 2.62 21.07
N GLU A 776 9.55 3.69 21.02
CA GLU A 776 9.32 4.51 22.17
C GLU A 776 7.87 4.31 22.57
N VAL A 777 7.58 4.67 23.81
CA VAL A 777 6.24 4.51 24.38
C VAL A 777 5.15 5.18 23.50
N VAL A 778 5.53 6.15 22.66
CA VAL A 778 4.64 6.94 21.79
C VAL A 778 4.64 6.54 20.30
N GLY A 779 5.54 5.65 19.84
CA GLY A 779 5.61 5.26 18.43
C GLY A 779 6.57 4.10 18.13
N GLN A 780 6.23 3.28 17.15
CA GLN A 780 7.07 2.18 16.67
C GLN A 780 7.61 2.50 15.27
N TYR A 781 8.93 2.45 15.11
CA TYR A 781 9.63 2.47 13.83
C TYR A 781 10.30 1.12 13.60
N SER A 782 10.22 0.62 12.38
CA SER A 782 10.61 -0.75 12.06
C SER A 782 11.43 -0.82 10.79
N MET A 783 12.61 -1.43 10.92
CA MET A 783 13.44 -1.79 9.78
C MET A 783 12.74 -2.85 8.93
N GLY A 784 12.07 -3.83 9.54
CA GLY A 784 11.32 -4.86 8.83
C GLY A 784 10.22 -4.29 7.93
N ARG A 785 9.47 -3.27 8.37
CA ARG A 785 8.47 -2.60 7.53
C ARG A 785 9.09 -1.83 6.38
N GLN A 786 10.21 -1.17 6.60
CA GLN A 786 10.92 -0.49 5.49
C GLN A 786 11.49 -1.48 4.49
N MET A 787 12.05 -2.59 4.98
CA MET A 787 12.56 -3.67 4.15
C MET A 787 11.42 -4.33 3.35
N GLU A 788 10.26 -4.57 3.97
CA GLU A 788 9.05 -5.07 3.29
C GLU A 788 8.70 -4.20 2.10
N ARG A 789 8.63 -2.87 2.27
CA ARG A 789 8.26 -1.95 1.19
C ARG A 789 9.21 -2.04 0.02
N THR A 790 10.51 -2.05 0.29
CA THR A 790 11.52 -2.18 -0.76
C THR A 790 11.42 -3.54 -1.44
N LEU A 791 11.23 -4.64 -0.69
CA LEU A 791 11.05 -5.97 -1.27
C LEU A 791 9.75 -6.11 -2.07
N MET A 792 8.61 -5.64 -1.55
CA MET A 792 7.32 -5.62 -2.25
C MET A 792 7.42 -4.85 -3.57
N ARG A 793 8.14 -3.73 -3.55
CA ARG A 793 8.37 -2.94 -4.75
C ARG A 793 9.28 -3.68 -5.73
N GLU A 794 10.43 -4.20 -5.29
CA GLU A 794 11.38 -4.89 -6.18
C GLU A 794 10.79 -6.18 -6.77
N LEU A 795 10.25 -7.05 -5.92
CA LEU A 795 9.65 -8.33 -6.31
C LEU A 795 8.31 -8.13 -7.02
N GLY A 796 7.55 -7.10 -6.65
CA GLY A 796 6.29 -6.76 -7.29
C GLY A 796 6.48 -6.27 -8.71
N LEU A 797 7.37 -5.28 -8.90
CA LEU A 797 7.60 -4.66 -10.21
C LEU A 797 8.38 -5.56 -11.17
N ARG A 798 9.30 -6.41 -10.67
CA ARG A 798 10.08 -7.31 -11.54
C ARG A 798 9.39 -8.66 -11.75
N ASP A 799 8.94 -9.29 -10.66
CA ASP A 799 8.59 -10.71 -10.66
C ASP A 799 7.08 -10.95 -10.44
N GLY A 800 6.27 -9.89 -10.27
CA GLY A 800 4.83 -10.01 -10.01
C GLY A 800 4.52 -10.70 -8.67
N ILE A 801 5.42 -10.59 -7.70
CA ILE A 801 5.34 -11.26 -6.40
C ILE A 801 4.93 -10.28 -5.30
N ARG A 802 4.02 -10.72 -4.44
CA ARG A 802 3.69 -10.05 -3.18
C ARG A 802 4.44 -10.72 -2.03
N PHE A 803 5.22 -9.94 -1.29
CA PHE A 803 5.99 -10.40 -0.13
C PHE A 803 5.60 -9.60 1.11
N ASP A 804 5.07 -10.27 2.12
CA ASP A 804 4.66 -9.65 3.38
C ASP A 804 5.66 -10.02 4.47
N LEU A 805 6.11 -9.05 5.27
CA LEU A 805 7.14 -9.25 6.29
C LEU A 805 6.59 -8.93 7.68
N VAL A 806 6.72 -9.90 8.59
CA VAL A 806 6.38 -9.77 9.99
C VAL A 806 7.67 -9.63 10.78
N GLN A 807 7.76 -8.60 11.63
CA GLN A 807 8.92 -8.44 12.50
C GLN A 807 8.55 -8.70 13.97
N ARG A 808 9.39 -9.48 14.64
CA ARG A 808 9.44 -9.65 16.10
C ARG A 808 10.79 -9.16 16.61
N ALA A 809 10.78 -8.15 17.46
CA ALA A 809 11.99 -7.55 18.00
C ALA A 809 12.06 -7.66 19.53
N TYR A 810 13.22 -8.13 20.01
CA TYR A 810 13.52 -8.41 21.42
C TYR A 810 14.58 -7.42 21.94
N ARG A 811 14.73 -7.17 23.25
CA ARG A 811 15.90 -6.39 23.73
C ARG A 811 17.09 -7.30 23.95
N GLY A 812 18.20 -7.02 23.27
CA GLY A 812 19.47 -7.72 23.49
C GLY A 812 19.30 -9.25 23.50
N PRO A 813 18.57 -9.82 22.52
CA PRO A 813 18.31 -11.24 22.49
C PRO A 813 19.61 -12.04 22.43
N ARG A 814 19.59 -13.20 23.08
CA ARG A 814 20.58 -14.26 22.89
C ARG A 814 20.19 -15.08 21.67
N LEU A 815 21.15 -15.70 21.00
CA LEU A 815 20.89 -16.51 19.80
C LEU A 815 19.87 -17.63 20.08
N GLU A 816 19.99 -18.34 21.21
CA GLU A 816 19.05 -19.36 21.71
C GLU A 816 17.59 -18.87 21.65
N HIS A 817 17.34 -17.66 22.15
CA HIS A 817 16.00 -17.10 22.21
C HIS A 817 15.42 -16.80 20.82
N LEU A 818 16.26 -16.41 19.86
CA LEU A 818 15.83 -16.18 18.49
C LEU A 818 15.51 -17.49 17.77
N VAL A 819 16.30 -18.54 18.02
CA VAL A 819 16.02 -19.89 17.47
C VAL A 819 14.73 -20.45 18.07
N ALA A 820 14.58 -20.41 19.39
CA ALA A 820 13.36 -20.88 20.07
C ALA A 820 12.12 -20.06 19.65
N ALA A 821 12.26 -18.74 19.45
CA ALA A 821 11.17 -17.91 18.96
C ALA A 821 10.74 -18.30 17.53
N PHE A 822 11.68 -18.72 16.68
CA PHE A 822 11.33 -19.24 15.36
C PHE A 822 10.58 -20.56 15.45
N GLU A 823 11.12 -21.53 16.20
CA GLU A 823 10.50 -22.84 16.40
C GLU A 823 9.07 -22.69 16.93
N ALA A 824 8.88 -21.88 17.98
CA ALA A 824 7.55 -21.62 18.53
C ALA A 824 6.62 -20.94 17.52
N PHE A 825 7.11 -19.99 16.71
CA PHE A 825 6.29 -19.29 15.72
C PHE A 825 5.76 -20.23 14.62
N VAL A 826 6.61 -21.13 14.12
CA VAL A 826 6.20 -22.09 13.08
C VAL A 826 5.35 -23.22 13.63
N GLU A 827 5.55 -23.62 14.89
CA GLU A 827 4.72 -24.60 15.59
C GLU A 827 3.29 -24.09 15.86
N HIS A 828 3.12 -22.78 16.07
CA HIS A 828 1.81 -22.13 16.22
C HIS A 828 1.14 -21.79 14.86
N GLU A 829 1.32 -22.65 13.86
CA GLU A 829 0.66 -22.64 12.55
C GLU A 829 0.87 -21.38 11.68
N SER A 830 1.99 -20.67 11.85
CA SER A 830 2.38 -19.56 10.96
C SER A 830 3.60 -19.92 10.11
N PRO A 831 3.48 -20.85 9.13
CA PRO A 831 4.61 -21.22 8.28
C PRO A 831 5.05 -20.03 7.43
N VAL A 832 6.36 -19.86 7.32
CA VAL A 832 7.00 -18.74 6.63
C VAL A 832 7.79 -19.24 5.44
N ASP A 833 7.84 -18.46 4.37
CA ASP A 833 8.70 -18.73 3.22
C ASP A 833 10.16 -18.32 3.50
N VAL A 834 10.34 -17.28 4.32
CA VAL A 834 11.66 -16.70 4.60
C VAL A 834 11.76 -16.34 6.08
N MET A 835 12.89 -16.68 6.70
CA MET A 835 13.30 -16.21 8.02
C MET A 835 14.49 -15.28 7.88
N LEU A 836 14.41 -14.10 8.48
CA LEU A 836 15.48 -13.13 8.57
C LEU A 836 15.93 -13.06 10.02
N LEU A 837 17.19 -13.41 10.27
CA LEU A 837 17.77 -13.48 11.60
C LEU A 837 18.81 -12.37 11.75
N GLU A 838 18.53 -11.38 12.61
CA GLU A 838 19.52 -10.37 12.99
C GLU A 838 20.67 -10.98 13.79
N VAL A 839 21.90 -10.60 13.46
CA VAL A 839 23.11 -10.96 14.21
C VAL A 839 24.11 -9.82 14.30
N HIS A 840 24.72 -9.65 15.48
CA HIS A 840 25.75 -8.63 15.72
C HIS A 840 26.73 -9.04 16.82
N SER A 841 27.89 -8.39 16.87
CA SER A 841 28.98 -8.65 17.83
C SER A 841 28.72 -8.19 19.27
N GLY A 842 27.47 -7.88 19.60
CA GLY A 842 27.07 -7.38 20.93
C GLY A 842 26.97 -8.50 21.98
N ARG A 843 25.85 -8.50 22.72
CA ARG A 843 25.63 -9.49 23.79
C ARG A 843 25.09 -10.83 23.31
N MET A 844 24.95 -11.01 22.00
CA MET A 844 24.22 -12.13 21.41
C MET A 844 24.84 -13.49 21.72
N TYR A 845 26.16 -13.53 21.90
CA TYR A 845 26.95 -14.75 22.11
C TYR A 845 27.31 -15.03 23.58
N TRP A 846 26.84 -14.23 24.54
CA TRP A 846 27.26 -14.34 25.95
C TRP A 846 26.85 -15.65 26.64
N ASP A 847 25.84 -16.36 26.10
CA ASP A 847 25.37 -17.66 26.59
C ASP A 847 26.07 -18.86 25.93
N TYR A 848 26.94 -18.60 24.96
CA TYR A 848 27.68 -19.61 24.22
C TYR A 848 29.14 -19.55 24.68
N PRO A 849 29.49 -20.11 25.86
CA PRO A 849 30.86 -20.14 26.32
C PRO A 849 31.76 -20.96 25.39
N THR A 850 31.18 -21.80 24.53
CA THR A 850 31.90 -22.64 23.57
C THR A 850 31.37 -22.52 22.14
N GLN A 851 32.21 -22.88 21.17
CA GLN A 851 31.81 -23.01 19.76
C GLN A 851 30.82 -24.16 19.53
N GLY A 852 30.81 -25.20 20.37
CA GLY A 852 29.92 -26.35 20.23
C GLY A 852 28.45 -25.97 20.40
N ASP A 853 28.17 -25.13 21.39
CA ASP A 853 26.84 -24.62 21.67
C ASP A 853 26.29 -23.84 20.44
N MET A 854 27.14 -23.04 19.75
CA MET A 854 26.73 -22.30 18.55
C MET A 854 26.43 -23.21 17.36
N VAL A 855 27.14 -24.34 17.25
CA VAL A 855 26.86 -25.37 16.24
C VAL A 855 25.49 -26.00 16.48
N GLU A 856 25.16 -26.33 17.73
CA GLU A 856 23.86 -26.90 18.09
C GLU A 856 22.70 -25.95 17.74
N ALA A 857 22.84 -24.66 18.05
CA ALA A 857 21.84 -23.65 17.71
C ALA A 857 21.62 -23.53 16.18
N VAL A 858 22.70 -23.56 15.39
CA VAL A 858 22.64 -23.54 13.92
C VAL A 858 22.02 -24.82 13.37
N ASP A 859 22.32 -25.97 13.96
CA ASP A 859 21.75 -27.25 13.57
C ASP A 859 20.25 -27.34 13.85
N ARG A 860 19.79 -26.84 15.01
CA ARG A 860 18.37 -26.70 15.33
C ARG A 860 17.65 -25.78 14.35
N LEU A 861 18.23 -24.60 14.09
CA LEU A 861 17.68 -23.65 13.12
C LEU A 861 17.57 -24.27 11.72
N ARG A 862 18.59 -25.01 11.29
CA ARG A 862 18.59 -25.73 10.01
C ARG A 862 17.49 -26.78 9.96
N ALA A 863 17.38 -27.62 10.98
CA ALA A 863 16.35 -28.65 11.07
C ALA A 863 14.94 -28.06 11.01
N ALA A 864 14.70 -26.96 11.74
CA ALA A 864 13.43 -26.23 11.70
C ALA A 864 13.17 -25.63 10.31
N ALA A 865 14.16 -24.99 9.68
CA ALA A 865 14.00 -24.40 8.35
C ALA A 865 13.73 -25.46 7.26
N GLU A 866 14.42 -26.60 7.30
CA GLU A 866 14.19 -27.73 6.39
C GLU A 866 12.77 -28.28 6.52
N ARG A 867 12.27 -28.42 7.76
CA ARG A 867 10.92 -28.91 8.05
C ARG A 867 9.83 -28.08 7.38
N TYR A 868 9.98 -26.76 7.34
CA TYR A 868 9.00 -25.84 6.75
C TYR A 868 9.37 -25.34 5.35
N SER A 869 10.48 -25.82 4.78
CA SER A 869 11.01 -25.36 3.50
C SER A 869 11.26 -23.84 3.46
N THR A 870 11.79 -23.30 4.56
CA THR A 870 12.04 -21.88 4.80
C THR A 870 13.45 -21.49 4.35
N LEU A 871 13.59 -20.35 3.66
CA LEU A 871 14.90 -19.73 3.42
C LEU A 871 15.38 -18.99 4.65
N VAL A 872 16.59 -19.27 5.14
CA VAL A 872 17.21 -18.50 6.23
C VAL A 872 18.17 -17.46 5.67
N LEU A 873 17.88 -16.19 5.93
CA LEU A 873 18.73 -15.04 5.66
C LEU A 873 19.31 -14.52 6.99
N VAL A 874 20.63 -14.46 7.10
CA VAL A 874 21.32 -13.94 8.30
C VAL A 874 21.73 -12.50 8.02
N LEU A 875 21.27 -11.56 8.84
CA LEU A 875 21.49 -10.13 8.68
C LEU A 875 22.63 -9.69 9.61
N ASP A 876 23.83 -9.46 9.06
CA ASP A 876 24.94 -8.85 9.79
C ASP A 876 24.70 -7.34 9.93
N ASP A 877 24.18 -6.90 11.06
CA ASP A 877 23.94 -5.49 11.35
C ASP A 877 25.04 -4.86 12.23
N ASP A 878 26.22 -5.47 12.30
CA ASP A 878 27.32 -5.01 13.17
C ASP A 878 27.87 -3.62 12.79
N ALA A 879 27.68 -3.20 11.53
CA ALA A 879 28.01 -1.87 11.05
C ALA A 879 27.01 -0.77 11.47
N MET A 880 25.85 -1.14 12.01
CA MET A 880 24.77 -0.21 12.37
C MET A 880 25.00 0.55 13.69
N PRO A 881 25.51 -0.04 14.79
CA PRO A 881 25.70 0.64 16.07
C PRO A 881 27.00 1.46 16.07
N ALA A 882 26.94 2.71 15.64
CA ALA A 882 28.04 3.67 15.77
C ALA A 882 27.74 4.69 16.89
N ILE A 883 28.64 4.78 17.87
CA ILE A 883 28.59 5.81 18.92
C ILE A 883 29.60 6.88 18.50
N GLU A 884 29.17 8.14 18.39
CA GLU A 884 30.03 9.26 18.01
C GLU A 884 30.71 9.10 16.63
N ARG A 885 32.00 9.48 16.50
CA ARG A 885 32.75 9.53 15.24
C ARG A 885 33.42 8.20 14.86
N ASP A 886 33.18 7.11 15.59
CA ASP A 886 33.71 5.78 15.26
C ASP A 886 32.89 5.16 14.13
N GLY A 887 33.17 5.60 12.90
CA GLY A 887 32.45 5.17 11.69
C GLY A 887 32.75 3.75 11.21
N LEU A 888 33.55 2.95 11.94
CA LEU A 888 33.98 1.61 11.50
C LEU A 888 34.27 0.73 12.72
N ARG A 889 33.28 0.02 13.26
CA ARG A 889 33.58 -1.09 14.16
C ARG A 889 34.04 -2.30 13.35
N GLY A 890 35.14 -2.91 13.78
CA GLY A 890 35.52 -4.24 13.34
C GLY A 890 34.66 -5.28 14.08
N SER A 891 34.07 -6.20 13.33
CA SER A 891 33.40 -7.37 13.86
C SER A 891 34.33 -8.20 14.73
N THR A 892 33.82 -8.78 15.81
CA THR A 892 34.62 -9.68 16.64
C THR A 892 34.94 -10.99 15.90
N PRO A 893 36.07 -11.66 16.21
CA PRO A 893 36.40 -12.96 15.63
C PRO A 893 35.30 -14.01 15.82
N GLU A 894 34.63 -13.99 16.97
CA GLU A 894 33.53 -14.90 17.28
C GLU A 894 32.33 -14.67 16.37
N HIS A 895 32.00 -13.40 16.10
CA HIS A 895 30.92 -13.04 15.18
C HIS A 895 31.26 -13.48 13.75
N GLN A 896 32.47 -13.22 13.27
CA GLN A 896 32.91 -13.66 11.94
C GLN A 896 32.88 -15.18 11.80
N TRP A 897 33.36 -15.90 12.81
CA TRP A 897 33.30 -17.35 12.84
C TRP A 897 31.85 -17.87 12.79
N PHE A 898 30.93 -17.21 13.50
CA PHE A 898 29.50 -17.54 13.45
C PHE A 898 28.90 -17.31 12.06
N LEU A 899 29.23 -16.19 11.40
CA LEU A 899 28.79 -15.93 10.03
C LEU A 899 29.29 -17.02 9.06
N GLU A 900 30.56 -17.43 9.17
CA GLU A 900 31.12 -18.52 8.38
C GLU A 900 30.44 -19.87 8.70
N LEU A 901 30.06 -20.10 9.96
CA LEU A 901 29.30 -21.28 10.37
C LEU A 901 27.92 -21.31 9.68
N CYS A 902 27.21 -20.18 9.65
CA CYS A 902 25.94 -20.05 8.94
C CYS A 902 26.09 -20.32 7.43
N GLU A 903 27.15 -19.83 6.79
CA GLU A 903 27.41 -20.10 5.37
C GLU A 903 27.67 -21.59 5.13
N ARG A 904 28.47 -22.24 5.99
CA ARG A 904 28.70 -23.70 5.91
C ARG A 904 27.42 -24.51 6.13
N ALA A 905 26.48 -24.01 6.93
CA ALA A 905 25.17 -24.61 7.14
C ALA A 905 24.20 -24.38 5.97
N GLY A 906 24.58 -23.60 4.95
CA GLY A 906 23.77 -23.32 3.77
C GLY A 906 22.84 -22.12 3.91
N PHE A 907 22.99 -21.31 4.96
CA PHE A 907 22.25 -20.05 5.11
C PHE A 907 22.87 -18.96 4.23
N VAL A 908 22.05 -17.98 3.84
CA VAL A 908 22.52 -16.83 3.08
C VAL A 908 22.85 -15.69 4.05
N VAL A 909 24.13 -15.32 4.14
CA VAL A 909 24.59 -14.23 5.00
C VAL A 909 24.64 -12.92 4.22
N LEU A 910 23.94 -11.90 4.70
CA LEU A 910 23.90 -10.56 4.13
C LEU A 910 24.85 -9.64 4.91
N ARG A 911 25.90 -9.15 4.26
CA ARG A 911 26.92 -8.26 4.84
C ARG A 911 26.81 -6.85 4.24
N PRO A 912 26.10 -5.91 4.88
CA PRO A 912 25.78 -4.59 4.32
C PRO A 912 26.88 -3.55 4.53
N SER A 913 27.92 -3.84 5.32
CA SER A 913 28.91 -2.88 5.83
C SER A 913 29.52 -1.98 4.75
N ASP A 914 30.00 -2.55 3.64
CA ASP A 914 30.62 -1.78 2.55
C ASP A 914 29.60 -0.90 1.82
N LEU A 915 28.36 -1.39 1.63
CA LEU A 915 27.28 -0.62 1.03
C LEU A 915 26.86 0.53 1.94
N LEU A 916 26.70 0.27 3.23
CA LEU A 916 26.33 1.29 4.20
C LEU A 916 27.40 2.36 4.34
N LEU A 917 28.68 1.99 4.35
CA LEU A 917 29.77 2.95 4.37
C LEU A 917 29.69 3.89 3.17
N ARG A 918 29.46 3.34 1.97
CA ARG A 918 29.35 4.13 0.74
C ARG A 918 28.16 5.09 0.77
N GLU A 919 26.97 4.59 1.14
CA GLU A 919 25.74 5.39 1.14
C GLU A 919 25.73 6.42 2.30
N ALA A 920 26.27 6.06 3.46
CA ALA A 920 26.32 6.95 4.62
C ALA A 920 27.24 8.18 4.39
N ILE A 921 28.28 8.06 3.56
CA ILE A 921 29.15 9.21 3.21
C ILE A 921 28.37 10.34 2.54
N ASP A 922 27.34 10.03 1.74
CA ASP A 922 26.55 11.05 1.05
C ASP A 922 25.58 11.78 2.00
N HIS A 923 25.07 11.06 3.01
CA HIS A 923 24.14 11.61 3.99
C HIS A 923 24.84 12.31 5.16
N ALA A 924 26.04 11.86 5.52
CA ALA A 924 26.79 12.33 6.67
C ALA A 924 28.32 12.25 6.42
N PRO A 925 28.86 13.07 5.50
CA PRO A 925 30.25 12.99 5.04
C PRO A 925 31.32 13.21 6.13
N TRP A 926 30.93 13.70 7.31
CA TRP A 926 31.81 14.04 8.43
C TRP A 926 31.48 13.32 9.74
N GLY A 927 30.70 12.24 9.69
CA GLY A 927 30.41 11.35 10.83
C GLY A 927 28.91 11.15 11.11
N ASN A 928 28.60 10.12 11.89
CA ASN A 928 27.23 9.70 12.21
C ASN A 928 26.43 10.76 13.00
N ALA A 929 25.11 10.63 12.96
CA ALA A 929 24.21 11.51 13.68
C ALA A 929 24.51 11.55 15.20
N PRO A 930 24.28 12.68 15.88
CA PRO A 930 24.74 12.91 17.26
C PRO A 930 23.84 12.19 18.29
N PHE A 931 23.79 10.86 18.23
CA PHE A 931 23.13 10.05 19.24
C PHE A 931 24.14 9.63 20.31
N THR A 932 23.75 9.77 21.58
CA THR A 932 24.58 9.39 22.73
C THR A 932 24.33 7.92 23.14
N GLY A 933 24.12 7.01 22.17
CA GLY A 933 23.71 5.61 22.43
C GLY A 933 23.86 4.68 21.22
N THR A 934 23.51 3.40 21.37
CA THR A 934 23.70 2.34 20.37
C THR A 934 22.59 2.21 19.32
N HIS A 935 21.52 3.02 19.38
CA HIS A 935 20.41 2.95 18.43
C HIS A 935 20.62 3.93 17.27
N ALA A 936 20.34 3.48 16.05
CA ALA A 936 20.40 4.28 14.84
C ALA A 936 19.22 5.28 14.76
N SER A 937 19.41 6.39 14.03
CA SER A 937 18.28 7.23 13.58
C SER A 937 17.34 6.47 12.66
N THR A 938 16.10 6.97 12.53
CA THR A 938 15.13 6.47 11.54
C THR A 938 15.69 6.49 10.10
N TRP A 939 16.41 7.54 9.70
CA TRP A 939 17.05 7.60 8.37
C TRP A 939 18.15 6.54 8.18
N ALA A 940 18.93 6.23 9.22
CA ALA A 940 19.96 5.20 9.14
C ALA A 940 19.33 3.79 9.14
N MET A 941 18.21 3.61 9.84
CA MET A 941 17.39 2.40 9.73
C MET A 941 16.83 2.21 8.31
N ASP A 942 16.40 3.29 7.65
CA ASP A 942 15.89 3.23 6.27
C ASP A 942 16.98 2.79 5.28
N LEU A 943 18.16 3.40 5.38
CA LEU A 943 19.32 3.02 4.56
C LEU A 943 19.72 1.56 4.80
N THR A 944 19.71 1.13 6.06
CA THR A 944 20.04 -0.25 6.45
C THR A 944 19.01 -1.24 5.91
N ALA A 945 17.71 -0.94 6.04
CA ALA A 945 16.63 -1.73 5.47
C ALA A 945 16.76 -1.87 3.94
N ASP A 946 17.05 -0.77 3.25
CA ASP A 946 17.23 -0.75 1.80
C ASP A 946 18.45 -1.57 1.36
N ALA A 947 19.57 -1.48 2.08
CA ALA A 947 20.77 -2.27 1.81
C ALA A 947 20.49 -3.77 1.97
N PHE A 948 19.87 -4.18 3.08
CA PHE A 948 19.49 -5.58 3.29
C PHE A 948 18.49 -6.08 2.26
N ALA A 949 17.47 -5.29 1.90
CA ALA A 949 16.51 -5.67 0.86
C ALA A 949 17.21 -5.96 -0.48
N ARG A 950 18.17 -5.10 -0.88
CA ARG A 950 18.94 -5.28 -2.12
C ARG A 950 19.83 -6.52 -2.09
N LEU A 951 20.51 -6.77 -0.97
CA LEU A 951 21.35 -7.96 -0.79
C LEU A 951 20.52 -9.25 -0.73
N ALA A 952 19.33 -9.21 -0.15
CA ALA A 952 18.43 -10.36 -0.06
C ALA A 952 17.82 -10.75 -1.42
N LEU A 953 17.63 -9.78 -2.31
CA LEU A 953 16.82 -9.93 -3.53
C LEU A 953 17.22 -11.12 -4.41
N PRO A 954 18.51 -11.40 -4.72
CA PRO A 954 18.88 -12.54 -5.56
C PRO A 954 18.47 -13.88 -4.95
N ALA A 955 18.74 -14.09 -3.66
CA ALA A 955 18.39 -15.32 -2.95
C ALA A 955 16.88 -15.50 -2.83
N LEU A 956 16.15 -14.41 -2.54
CA LEU A 956 14.69 -14.42 -2.50
C LEU A 956 14.09 -14.79 -3.86
N ARG A 957 14.54 -14.16 -4.95
CA ARG A 957 14.02 -14.43 -6.30
C ARG A 957 14.25 -15.88 -6.72
N GLU A 958 15.42 -16.43 -6.41
CA GLU A 958 15.73 -17.83 -6.66
C GLU A 958 14.80 -18.74 -5.83
N HIS A 959 14.72 -18.50 -4.52
CA HIS A 959 13.96 -19.32 -3.62
C HIS A 959 12.45 -19.29 -3.91
N LEU A 960 11.88 -18.15 -4.30
CA LEU A 960 10.44 -18.01 -4.52
C LEU A 960 10.01 -18.42 -5.93
N ARG A 961 10.95 -18.71 -6.84
CA ARG A 961 10.64 -19.05 -8.25
C ARG A 961 9.83 -20.35 -8.31
N GLY A 962 8.66 -20.30 -8.95
CA GLY A 962 7.78 -21.47 -9.16
C GLY A 962 7.15 -22.07 -7.90
N ARG A 963 7.48 -21.59 -6.69
CA ARG A 963 6.91 -22.10 -5.44
C ARG A 963 5.50 -21.56 -5.19
N ARG A 964 4.74 -22.25 -4.35
CA ARG A 964 3.49 -21.75 -3.76
C ARG A 964 3.81 -21.10 -2.41
N PRO A 965 3.08 -20.08 -1.95
CA PRO A 965 3.32 -19.47 -0.63
C PRO A 965 3.19 -20.47 0.52
N ALA A 966 4.03 -20.35 1.55
CA ALA A 966 4.09 -21.26 2.69
C ALA A 966 2.72 -21.46 3.36
N LEU A 967 1.96 -20.39 3.56
CA LEU A 967 0.59 -20.40 4.12
C LEU A 967 -0.42 -21.27 3.35
N THR A 968 -0.12 -21.66 2.11
CA THR A 968 -1.00 -22.48 1.25
C THR A 968 -0.48 -23.89 1.04
N ARG A 969 0.70 -24.24 1.58
CA ARG A 969 1.28 -25.57 1.44
C ARG A 969 0.68 -26.52 2.49
N PRO A 970 0.39 -27.78 2.15
CA PRO A 970 0.12 -28.80 3.16
C PRO A 970 1.43 -29.11 3.90
N TRP A 971 1.45 -28.89 5.22
CA TRP A 971 2.57 -29.23 6.09
C TRP A 971 2.23 -30.46 6.93
N ALA A 972 3.26 -31.24 7.30
CA ALA A 972 3.07 -32.40 8.17
C ALA A 972 2.53 -31.92 9.52
N GLN A 973 1.32 -32.35 9.90
CA GLN A 973 0.71 -32.02 11.18
C GLN A 973 1.76 -32.12 12.29
N VAL A 974 1.93 -31.03 13.05
CA VAL A 974 2.59 -31.06 14.34
C VAL A 974 1.79 -32.07 15.19
N SER A 975 2.50 -32.86 15.98
CA SER A 975 1.93 -33.88 16.88
C SER A 975 0.62 -33.42 17.52
N GLU A 976 -0.32 -34.36 17.74
CA GLU A 976 -1.55 -34.11 18.51
C GLU A 976 -1.26 -33.14 19.64
N ARG A 977 -1.83 -31.94 19.54
CA ARG A 977 -1.66 -30.89 20.54
C ARG A 977 -2.09 -31.51 21.86
N ALA A 978 -1.17 -31.63 22.81
CA ALA A 978 -1.50 -32.18 24.12
C ALA A 978 -2.69 -31.39 24.69
N GLU A 979 -3.72 -32.09 25.12
CA GLU A 979 -4.96 -31.45 25.57
C GLU A 979 -4.68 -30.54 26.77
N PRO A 980 -5.29 -29.34 26.82
CA PRO A 980 -5.02 -28.40 27.91
C PRO A 980 -5.41 -28.96 29.27
N LEU A 981 -4.61 -28.67 30.30
CA LEU A 981 -4.85 -29.13 31.68
C LEU A 981 -6.19 -28.68 32.25
N ARG A 982 -6.77 -27.59 31.72
CA ARG A 982 -8.12 -27.16 32.06
C ARG A 982 -9.17 -28.26 31.84
N SER A 983 -9.03 -29.07 30.79
CA SER A 983 -9.98 -30.15 30.50
C SER A 983 -10.06 -31.19 31.62
N VAL A 984 -8.99 -31.37 32.39
CA VAL A 984 -8.96 -32.26 33.56
C VAL A 984 -9.93 -31.79 34.65
N PHE A 985 -10.11 -30.47 34.81
CA PHE A 985 -11.11 -29.92 35.72
C PHE A 985 -12.54 -30.07 35.21
N ASP A 986 -12.74 -30.05 33.88
CA ASP A 986 -14.05 -30.30 33.26
C ASP A 986 -14.43 -31.80 33.38
N GLU A 987 -13.44 -32.69 33.42
CA GLU A 987 -13.59 -34.14 33.58
C GLU A 987 -13.72 -34.57 35.05
N ALA A 988 -13.06 -33.87 35.97
CA ALA A 988 -13.17 -34.08 37.40
C ALA A 988 -14.53 -33.56 37.92
N GLY A 989 -15.24 -34.35 38.73
CA GLY A 989 -16.50 -33.91 39.35
C GLY A 989 -16.31 -32.75 40.35
N ASP A 990 -17.39 -32.15 40.84
CA ASP A 990 -17.35 -30.92 41.67
C ASP A 990 -16.76 -31.10 43.10
N GLU A 991 -16.29 -32.29 43.47
CA GLU A 991 -15.90 -32.60 44.86
C GLU A 991 -14.60 -31.91 45.30
N TRP A 992 -13.60 -31.79 44.43
CA TRP A 992 -12.35 -31.06 44.68
C TRP A 992 -12.59 -29.58 45.02
N ALA A 993 -13.71 -29.00 44.55
CA ALA A 993 -14.03 -27.59 44.77
C ALA A 993 -14.18 -27.23 46.26
N ARG A 994 -14.46 -28.23 47.12
CA ARG A 994 -14.56 -28.05 48.58
C ARG A 994 -13.21 -27.81 49.24
N ALA A 995 -12.12 -28.28 48.64
CA ALA A 995 -10.76 -28.15 49.15
C ALA A 995 -10.02 -26.92 48.60
N VAL A 996 -10.66 -26.12 47.75
CA VAL A 996 -10.08 -24.91 47.16
C VAL A 996 -9.92 -23.84 48.23
N ILE A 997 -8.68 -23.41 48.48
CA ILE A 997 -8.39 -22.21 49.25
C ILE A 997 -8.43 -21.00 48.32
N ASP A 998 -9.07 -19.91 48.76
CA ASP A 998 -9.07 -18.66 48.00
C ASP A 998 -7.68 -18.03 48.05
N VAL A 999 -6.95 -18.16 46.94
CA VAL A 999 -5.65 -17.52 46.74
C VAL A 999 -5.87 -16.20 46.01
N PRO A 1000 -5.53 -15.04 46.61
CA PRO A 1000 -5.71 -13.74 45.97
C PRO A 1000 -4.91 -13.66 44.67
N ALA A 1001 -5.50 -13.15 43.60
CA ALA A 1001 -4.84 -13.07 42.28
C ALA A 1001 -3.56 -12.22 42.33
N GLU A 1002 -3.50 -11.22 43.21
CA GLU A 1002 -2.33 -10.38 43.46
C GLU A 1002 -1.13 -11.16 44.00
N SER A 1003 -1.37 -12.25 44.75
CA SER A 1003 -0.34 -13.15 45.27
C SER A 1003 0.18 -14.14 44.23
N LEU A 1004 -0.47 -14.22 43.07
CA LEU A 1004 -0.15 -15.15 42.01
C LEU A 1004 0.56 -14.46 40.84
N ARG A 1005 1.47 -15.19 40.19
CA ARG A 1005 2.03 -14.82 38.89
C ARG A 1005 1.94 -16.05 37.99
N VAL A 1006 1.00 -16.01 37.04
CA VAL A 1006 0.75 -17.09 36.08
C VAL A 1006 1.40 -16.73 34.74
N GLN A 1007 2.02 -17.71 34.09
CA GLN A 1007 2.72 -17.54 32.84
C GLN A 1007 2.66 -18.82 32.00
N LEU A 1008 2.87 -18.71 30.68
CA LEU A 1008 2.99 -19.85 29.77
C LEU A 1008 4.36 -19.80 29.08
N ASP A 1009 5.07 -20.93 29.02
CA ASP A 1009 6.33 -21.16 28.32
C ASP A 1009 6.19 -22.42 27.44
N GLY A 1010 6.15 -22.26 26.12
CA GLY A 1010 5.71 -23.31 25.21
C GLY A 1010 4.29 -23.79 25.55
N SER A 1011 4.16 -25.05 25.98
CA SER A 1011 2.91 -25.63 26.50
C SER A 1011 2.85 -25.71 28.03
N ARG A 1012 3.86 -25.23 28.75
CA ARG A 1012 3.95 -25.31 30.22
C ARG A 1012 3.48 -24.04 30.89
N VAL A 1013 2.53 -24.15 31.80
CA VAL A 1013 2.05 -23.06 32.67
C VAL A 1013 2.97 -22.97 33.87
N GLU A 1014 3.57 -21.83 34.15
CA GLU A 1014 4.34 -21.61 35.38
C GLU A 1014 3.57 -20.65 36.30
N VAL A 1015 3.36 -21.06 37.55
CA VAL A 1015 2.62 -20.31 38.55
C VAL A 1015 3.51 -20.09 39.76
N LEU A 1016 3.82 -18.84 40.06
CA LEU A 1016 4.44 -18.47 41.33
C LEU A 1016 3.38 -18.00 42.31
N VAL A 1017 3.41 -18.52 43.53
CA VAL A 1017 2.57 -18.09 44.64
C VAL A 1017 3.42 -17.39 45.70
N ASP A 1018 3.12 -16.13 45.98
CA ASP A 1018 3.65 -15.40 47.13
C ASP A 1018 2.86 -15.78 48.37
N LEU A 1019 3.42 -16.66 49.20
CA LEU A 1019 2.77 -17.16 50.40
C LEU A 1019 2.48 -16.06 51.43
N GLY A 1020 3.28 -14.99 51.47
CA GLY A 1020 3.07 -13.90 52.40
C GLY A 1020 1.92 -12.99 51.98
N GLN A 1021 1.78 -12.70 50.68
CA GLN A 1021 0.60 -11.99 50.15
C GLN A 1021 -0.66 -12.85 50.13
N ALA A 1022 -0.52 -14.18 50.02
CA ALA A 1022 -1.64 -15.12 50.12
C ALA A 1022 -2.22 -15.22 51.56
N GLY A 1023 -1.63 -14.53 52.55
CA GLY A 1023 -2.11 -14.52 53.94
C GLY A 1023 -1.74 -15.78 54.73
N VAL A 1024 -0.77 -16.56 54.24
CA VAL A 1024 -0.39 -17.88 54.78
C VAL A 1024 0.77 -17.70 55.76
N ALA A 1025 0.45 -17.27 56.99
CA ALA A 1025 1.44 -16.75 57.94
C ALA A 1025 2.46 -17.79 58.44
N GLU A 1026 2.08 -19.05 58.68
CA GLU A 1026 3.00 -20.12 59.11
C GLU A 1026 2.44 -21.49 58.67
N VAL A 1027 2.91 -22.04 57.56
CA VAL A 1027 2.63 -23.44 57.21
C VAL A 1027 3.82 -24.30 57.57
N GLY A 1028 3.63 -25.11 58.60
CA GLY A 1028 4.29 -26.41 58.75
C GLY A 1028 3.17 -27.43 58.79
N GLU A 1029 3.05 -28.22 57.70
CA GLU A 1029 2.21 -29.42 57.44
C GLU A 1029 1.75 -29.39 55.98
N ASN A 1030 1.97 -30.48 55.24
CA ASN A 1030 1.76 -30.56 53.78
C ASN A 1030 0.33 -30.22 53.34
N GLU A 1031 -0.69 -30.50 54.17
CA GLU A 1031 -2.11 -30.34 53.83
C GLU A 1031 -2.51 -28.87 53.55
N ALA A 1032 -1.88 -27.89 54.20
CA ALA A 1032 -2.15 -26.48 53.93
C ALA A 1032 -1.51 -25.97 52.63
N LEU A 1033 -0.44 -26.63 52.13
CA LEU A 1033 0.17 -26.28 50.85
C LEU A 1033 -0.65 -26.83 49.69
N ASP A 1034 -1.23 -28.02 49.81
CA ASP A 1034 -2.04 -28.65 48.75
C ASP A 1034 -3.28 -27.81 48.40
N GLY A 1035 -3.97 -27.26 49.42
CA GLY A 1035 -5.09 -26.34 49.21
C GLY A 1035 -4.68 -25.01 48.55
N VAL A 1036 -3.47 -24.49 48.84
CA VAL A 1036 -2.91 -23.30 48.20
C VAL A 1036 -2.51 -23.59 46.75
N VAL A 1037 -1.92 -24.76 46.49
CA VAL A 1037 -1.59 -25.25 45.14
C VAL A 1037 -2.86 -25.40 44.32
N LEU A 1038 -3.92 -26.02 44.87
CA LEU A 1038 -5.21 -26.15 44.21
C LEU A 1038 -5.87 -24.77 43.95
N GLY A 1039 -5.84 -23.87 44.92
CA GLY A 1039 -6.30 -22.48 44.75
C GLY A 1039 -5.55 -21.73 43.66
N ALA A 1040 -4.22 -21.92 43.61
CA ALA A 1040 -3.35 -21.38 42.57
C ALA A 1040 -3.67 -21.98 41.20
N MET A 1041 -3.92 -23.29 41.10
CA MET A 1041 -4.35 -23.97 39.87
C MET A 1041 -5.67 -23.41 39.35
N VAL A 1042 -6.67 -23.25 40.21
CA VAL A 1042 -7.98 -22.70 39.81
C VAL A 1042 -7.82 -21.28 39.25
N GLN A 1043 -7.03 -20.46 39.94
CA GLN A 1043 -6.75 -19.10 39.46
C GLN A 1043 -5.96 -19.12 38.14
N ALA A 1044 -4.99 -20.02 37.99
CA ALA A 1044 -4.11 -20.10 36.82
C ALA A 1044 -4.74 -20.75 35.59
N LEU A 1045 -5.46 -21.85 35.75
CA LEU A 1045 -5.95 -22.67 34.63
C LEU A 1045 -7.41 -22.37 34.27
N LEU A 1046 -8.24 -21.96 35.25
CA LEU A 1046 -9.67 -21.71 35.03
C LEU A 1046 -10.02 -20.23 34.91
N ARG A 1047 -9.27 -19.35 35.60
CA ARG A 1047 -9.57 -17.91 35.66
C ARG A 1047 -8.59 -17.04 34.87
N ASP A 1048 -7.36 -17.52 34.64
CA ASP A 1048 -6.37 -16.84 33.79
C ASP A 1048 -6.41 -17.39 32.34
N PRO A 1049 -6.65 -16.54 31.32
CA PRO A 1049 -6.70 -16.96 29.92
C PRO A 1049 -5.39 -17.60 29.40
N THR A 1050 -4.26 -17.27 30.02
CA THR A 1050 -2.93 -17.72 29.62
C THR A 1050 -2.68 -19.16 30.07
N GLY A 1051 -3.10 -19.51 31.30
CA GLY A 1051 -2.92 -20.87 31.81
C GLY A 1051 -3.93 -21.87 31.23
N ALA A 1052 -5.11 -21.41 30.79
CA ALA A 1052 -6.09 -22.26 30.10
C ALA A 1052 -5.57 -22.94 28.81
N LEU A 1053 -4.41 -22.52 28.29
CA LEU A 1053 -3.81 -23.01 27.05
C LEU A 1053 -2.71 -24.07 27.27
N GLY A 1054 -2.22 -24.26 28.49
CA GLY A 1054 -1.08 -25.14 28.73
C GLY A 1054 -1.47 -26.60 28.96
N SER A 1055 -0.57 -27.51 28.57
CA SER A 1055 -0.67 -28.96 28.74
C SER A 1055 0.24 -29.51 29.85
N GLU A 1056 1.11 -28.66 30.40
CA GLU A 1056 1.93 -28.93 31.59
C GLU A 1056 1.78 -27.73 32.54
N LEU A 1057 2.01 -27.93 33.83
CA LEU A 1057 1.93 -26.90 34.85
C LEU A 1057 3.09 -27.07 35.84
N THR A 1058 3.73 -25.99 36.25
CA THR A 1058 4.68 -25.93 37.36
C THR A 1058 4.21 -24.86 38.34
N ILE A 1059 4.00 -25.20 39.59
CA ILE A 1059 3.65 -24.27 40.67
C ILE A 1059 4.81 -24.16 41.63
N THR A 1060 5.38 -22.96 41.76
CA THR A 1060 6.43 -22.63 42.72
C THR A 1060 5.80 -21.80 43.85
N LEU A 1061 5.88 -22.29 45.07
CA LEU A 1061 5.48 -21.54 46.28
C LEU A 1061 6.72 -20.82 46.83
N ALA A 1062 6.67 -19.50 46.95
CA ALA A 1062 7.78 -18.70 47.46
C ALA A 1062 7.36 -17.79 48.61
N ARG A 1063 8.29 -17.55 49.53
CA ARG A 1063 8.14 -16.60 50.63
C ARG A 1063 9.16 -15.49 50.51
N PHE A 1064 8.74 -14.25 50.73
CA PHE A 1064 9.60 -13.08 50.67
C PHE A 1064 9.94 -12.58 52.06
N ASP A 1065 11.23 -12.40 52.34
CA ASP A 1065 11.73 -11.88 53.62
C ASP A 1065 11.58 -10.34 53.73
N ASN A 1066 11.27 -9.64 52.64
CA ASN A 1066 11.07 -8.20 52.64
C ASN A 1066 10.14 -7.75 51.49
N TYR A 1067 9.40 -6.65 51.70
CA TYR A 1067 8.48 -6.07 50.73
C TYR A 1067 8.90 -4.63 50.39
N ASP A 1068 8.70 -4.22 49.14
CA ASP A 1068 8.95 -2.84 48.70
C ASP A 1068 7.83 -1.87 49.16
N GLU A 1069 7.99 -0.58 48.84
CA GLU A 1069 7.03 0.48 49.23
C GLU A 1069 5.62 0.29 48.65
N TYR A 1070 5.45 -0.62 47.68
CA TYR A 1070 4.17 -0.97 47.06
C TYR A 1070 3.62 -2.29 47.59
N GLY A 1071 4.26 -2.86 48.62
CA GLY A 1071 3.87 -4.14 49.21
C GLY A 1071 4.20 -5.34 48.34
N LEU A 1072 5.08 -5.21 47.33
CA LEU A 1072 5.53 -6.31 46.48
C LEU A 1072 6.80 -6.94 47.07
N GLY A 1073 6.84 -8.27 47.17
CA GLY A 1073 8.00 -8.99 47.69
C GLY A 1073 9.27 -8.67 46.91
N VAL A 1074 10.35 -8.32 47.62
CA VAL A 1074 11.66 -8.06 47.00
C VAL A 1074 12.26 -9.39 46.59
N LEU A 1075 12.33 -9.66 45.28
CA LEU A 1075 12.77 -10.94 44.70
C LEU A 1075 14.16 -11.44 45.15
N GLU A 1076 15.04 -10.54 45.62
CA GLU A 1076 16.34 -10.92 46.20
C GLU A 1076 16.23 -11.58 47.58
N ALA A 1077 15.07 -11.47 48.22
CA ALA A 1077 14.76 -12.01 49.54
C ALA A 1077 13.73 -13.17 49.44
N ALA A 1078 13.54 -13.72 48.24
CA ALA A 1078 12.59 -14.80 47.99
C ALA A 1078 13.23 -16.16 48.30
N ARG A 1079 12.57 -16.96 49.14
CA ARG A 1079 12.90 -18.36 49.41
C ARG A 1079 11.81 -19.26 48.83
N VAL A 1080 12.18 -20.16 47.93
CA VAL A 1080 11.28 -21.22 47.46
C VAL A 1080 10.98 -22.17 48.62
N VAL A 1081 9.70 -22.36 48.89
CA VAL A 1081 9.18 -23.24 49.94
C VAL A 1081 8.83 -24.61 49.37
N ASP A 1082 8.21 -24.63 48.19
CA ASP A 1082 7.82 -25.85 47.48
C ASP A 1082 7.78 -25.58 45.96
N GLU A 1083 7.97 -26.61 45.16
CA GLU A 1083 7.83 -26.56 43.70
C GLU A 1083 7.28 -27.89 43.19
N ARG A 1084 6.21 -27.83 42.40
CA ARG A 1084 5.51 -29.01 41.90
C ARG A 1084 5.21 -28.86 40.43
N SER A 1085 5.31 -29.95 39.69
CA SER A 1085 4.92 -30.00 38.29
C SER A 1085 3.81 -31.02 38.07
N TYR A 1086 2.97 -30.75 37.10
CA TYR A 1086 1.79 -31.53 36.75
C TYR A 1086 1.68 -31.61 35.23
N ASP A 1087 1.72 -32.82 34.71
CA ASP A 1087 1.07 -33.15 33.44
C ASP A 1087 -0.42 -33.48 33.65
N ARG A 1088 -1.08 -33.96 32.60
CA ARG A 1088 -2.52 -34.28 32.64
C ARG A 1088 -2.83 -35.38 33.66
N ASP A 1089 -2.06 -36.45 33.65
CA ASP A 1089 -2.30 -37.63 34.49
C ASP A 1089 -1.98 -37.31 35.96
N GLU A 1090 -0.90 -36.55 36.19
CA GLU A 1090 -0.51 -36.06 37.51
C GLU A 1090 -1.56 -35.09 38.10
N LEU A 1091 -2.12 -34.20 37.26
CA LEU A 1091 -3.20 -33.30 37.69
C LEU A 1091 -4.48 -34.06 38.01
N ALA A 1092 -4.86 -35.05 37.20
CA ALA A 1092 -6.05 -35.86 37.44
C ALA A 1092 -5.94 -36.62 38.77
N ALA A 1093 -4.79 -37.25 39.02
CA ALA A 1093 -4.51 -37.94 40.28
C ALA A 1093 -4.55 -36.99 41.48
N PHE A 1094 -4.00 -35.77 41.33
CA PHE A 1094 -4.04 -34.75 42.37
C PHE A 1094 -5.48 -34.29 42.69
N LEU A 1095 -6.33 -34.09 41.69
CA LEU A 1095 -7.74 -33.72 41.92
C LEU A 1095 -8.54 -34.85 42.57
N GLU A 1096 -8.25 -36.11 42.25
CA GLU A 1096 -8.85 -37.27 42.93
C GLU A 1096 -8.42 -37.35 44.41
N GLU A 1097 -7.15 -37.09 44.73
CA GLU A 1097 -6.65 -37.03 46.11
C GLU A 1097 -7.33 -35.91 46.91
N MET A 1098 -7.46 -34.72 46.32
CA MET A 1098 -8.14 -33.57 46.94
C MET A 1098 -9.65 -33.78 47.11
N ALA A 1099 -10.27 -34.67 46.32
CA ALA A 1099 -11.67 -35.07 46.48
C ALA A 1099 -11.88 -36.12 47.59
N GLY A 1100 -10.85 -36.91 47.92
CA GLY A 1100 -10.90 -38.01 48.89
C GLY A 1100 -10.45 -37.68 50.33
N GLY A 1101 -9.88 -36.50 50.57
CA GLY A 1101 -9.51 -36.05 51.92
C GLY A 1101 -10.72 -35.57 52.74
N GLU A 1102 -10.87 -36.07 53.97
CA GLU A 1102 -11.87 -35.59 54.94
C GLU A 1102 -11.48 -34.27 55.61
#